data_AF-A0A164X8G0-F1
#
_entry.id   AF-A0A164X8G0-F1
#
_cell.length_a   1.000
_cell.length_b   1.000
_cell.length_c   1.000
_cell.angle_alpha   90.00
_cell.angle_beta   90.00
_cell.angle_gamma   90.00
#
_symmetry.space_group_name_H-M   'P 1'
#
loop_
_entity.id
_entity.type
_entity.pdbx_description
1 polymer ?
#
loop_
_entity_poly.entity_id
_entity_poly.type
_entity_poly.pdbx_seq_one_letter_code
_entity_poly.pdbx_strand_id
1 'polypeptide(L)'
;MRLLLLPVSILSLIPCILASQSPLTSNANVNAHSQSTTLVDALSADPDYTSLIKLLQRARLIPTLNRLNGSTLFAPTNDAIARHIAATSNSIWQAALSQEHEHEHEDELDSQMKPDDHDKDNVNEALRQELFYHLLNYTLRPPDASDSSKSSDVEVQTEKTLHYPRAPTEGPSDEPPPGPPWMPIPGGTLGGEPQRIRVTSNQKFVGVNCNGKDGVEVVKGRLETANGVIYGIGDVLPVPPNLAQVVAKHSSLSYIRSLLPTRLISKLSSNTELTLFLPTNDAWKELPDIERTYLESSYAEDDLESLLEMHTVETKKVQWSSRLSDGTTLTTLYGSSLEFTSSSSEINVSLNTSYPSDKSTLIEPDIFASNGVLHLISSLLIPPGSIQPTPEKYLLTLNCTTFVSLIHSVNLTSLINSTESNAKGAGITILAPRDDVLELYGRDDGEFPKEGSPALKRLLQYHFLPGIWGPEKLKDGALIETMLEEDGLEGGKQVLRVDVSPENGLDVQVVRKSDKPGKKIRFAGAGILDEPIPIDGGLIYLMSRPIEPPTDALKTILPSLEYSTFLASLYSTSLADVVKRIPRTTFLVPTNEAWKNLGLVTRYLLEPSKKADLKKVILHHILGSVEYGDSLVGGSGRTFQSLEGSDIYLERHIASASSLEASTKAKGNTTLLVRPSGGWPSLVSRLTTRDILTSTGVIHELSDVLIPRTVGITRGGLVRAAKAEIMMGLVERAGLGWVLDGKTKNDSSALPGGLAGPNGDNEDGDGEDEKGLGWAILCPTDDAFENVNLPKLWEDEDRLKSLVRQHIIPVPASWDEQYRPKGNIRSDDPMLDWEELDHSRPLDFDAKAAYTTLQSKTSLYGDLVIEWKDDVNKKGTGSYFVRVASLPSSKSPSRPSAPSTARIITWGRTSPMQSLTPGGINGETSDSRGGVILIDNFLMPYIPPWQSRYGPPIATGIVGVVLIGLFFAGVRRIWKREREATYEPAGGFNHTETAAEEG
;
A
#
# COMPACT_ATOMS: atom_id res chain seq x y z
N MET A 1 56.59 -76.20 74.59
CA MET A 1 57.15 -77.12 75.61
C MET A 1 57.08 -78.53 75.05
N ARG A 2 58.25 -79.16 74.85
CA ARG A 2 58.54 -80.60 74.65
C ARG A 2 57.90 -81.34 73.45
N LEU A 3 58.64 -81.81 72.44
CA LEU A 3 59.68 -82.86 72.37
C LEU A 3 59.16 -84.31 72.44
N LEU A 4 59.60 -85.11 71.44
CA LEU A 4 59.81 -86.57 71.37
C LEU A 4 58.57 -87.43 71.05
N LEU A 5 58.58 -88.50 70.24
CA LEU A 5 59.62 -89.20 69.47
C LEU A 5 58.97 -90.19 68.46
N LEU A 6 59.68 -90.38 67.35
CA LEU A 6 59.66 -91.42 66.30
C LEU A 6 59.71 -92.89 66.83
N PRO A 7 59.36 -93.95 66.04
CA PRO A 7 60.10 -94.40 64.83
C PRO A 7 59.24 -94.84 63.61
N VAL A 8 59.57 -94.47 62.37
CA VAL A 8 60.53 -95.06 61.38
C VAL A 8 60.11 -96.42 60.80
N SER A 9 59.71 -96.40 59.51
CA SER A 9 60.03 -97.34 58.40
C SER A 9 58.81 -97.57 57.49
N ILE A 10 58.80 -97.53 56.15
CA ILE A 10 59.81 -97.45 55.09
C ILE A 10 59.05 -97.15 53.74
N LEU A 11 59.70 -96.39 52.83
CA LEU A 11 59.45 -96.16 51.38
C LEU A 11 58.11 -95.47 50.98
N SER A 12 58.03 -94.16 50.62
CA SER A 12 58.66 -93.37 49.52
C SER A 12 58.31 -93.92 48.12
N LEU A 13 57.57 -93.25 47.22
CA LEU A 13 57.52 -91.82 46.87
C LEU A 13 56.11 -91.35 46.44
N ILE A 14 55.85 -90.08 46.77
CA ILE A 14 54.65 -89.21 46.75
C ILE A 14 54.87 -88.11 45.66
N PRO A 15 54.01 -87.10 45.33
CA PRO A 15 52.56 -86.80 45.55
C PRO A 15 51.76 -86.57 44.24
N CYS A 16 50.42 -86.58 44.13
CA CYS A 16 49.29 -85.98 44.89
C CYS A 16 49.11 -84.45 44.76
N ILE A 17 48.07 -84.00 44.04
CA ILE A 17 47.12 -83.01 44.58
C ILE A 17 45.70 -83.46 44.20
N LEU A 18 44.86 -83.60 45.23
CA LEU A 18 43.43 -83.87 45.15
C LEU A 18 42.67 -82.64 44.63
N ALA A 19 41.63 -82.86 43.83
CA ALA A 19 40.41 -82.07 43.90
C ALA A 19 39.19 -83.01 43.79
N SER A 20 38.19 -82.66 44.59
CA SER A 20 37.06 -83.43 45.05
C SER A 20 35.98 -83.72 43.99
N GLN A 21 35.57 -84.99 43.98
CA GLN A 21 34.27 -85.58 43.67
C GLN A 21 33.12 -84.68 43.18
N SER A 22 32.67 -84.97 41.97
CA SER A 22 31.26 -84.93 41.52
C SER A 22 30.97 -86.28 40.84
N PRO A 23 29.81 -86.93 41.05
CA PRO A 23 29.60 -88.31 40.63
C PRO A 23 29.40 -88.46 39.11
N LEU A 24 30.14 -89.43 38.57
CA LEU A 24 29.99 -90.06 37.25
C LEU A 24 28.71 -90.90 37.16
N THR A 25 27.95 -90.73 36.09
CA THR A 25 27.31 -91.78 35.25
C THR A 25 26.85 -91.11 33.95
N SER A 26 27.09 -91.54 32.72
CA SER A 26 27.79 -92.70 32.16
C SER A 26 28.21 -92.33 30.73
N ASN A 27 29.49 -92.42 30.42
CA ASN A 27 29.96 -92.48 29.04
C ASN A 27 29.53 -93.80 28.42
N ALA A 28 28.61 -93.75 27.47
CA ALA A 28 28.46 -94.78 26.45
C ALA A 28 28.82 -94.15 25.10
N ASN A 29 30.11 -94.10 24.83
CA ASN A 29 30.59 -93.99 23.47
C ASN A 29 30.36 -95.35 22.81
N VAL A 30 29.35 -95.44 21.94
CA VAL A 30 29.13 -96.61 21.09
C VAL A 30 29.08 -96.13 19.65
N ASN A 31 30.20 -96.40 18.97
CA ASN A 31 30.34 -96.65 17.54
C ASN A 31 29.96 -95.53 16.56
N ALA A 32 31.02 -95.01 15.93
CA ALA A 32 30.99 -94.56 14.55
C ALA A 32 30.22 -95.55 13.66
N HIS A 33 29.01 -95.15 13.28
CA HIS A 33 28.53 -95.29 11.92
C HIS A 33 28.34 -93.86 11.42
N SER A 34 29.17 -93.49 10.45
CA SER A 34 29.11 -92.23 9.73
C SER A 34 27.80 -92.15 8.93
N GLN A 35 26.69 -91.84 9.59
CA GLN A 35 25.51 -91.31 8.94
C GLN A 35 25.60 -89.80 9.03
N SER A 36 26.06 -89.20 7.93
CA SER A 36 26.07 -87.75 7.77
C SER A 36 24.62 -87.26 7.84
N THR A 37 24.18 -86.75 8.98
CA THR A 37 22.82 -86.23 9.17
C THR A 37 22.64 -85.00 8.28
N THR A 38 21.67 -85.02 7.37
CA THR A 38 21.36 -83.86 6.53
C THR A 38 20.63 -82.78 7.34
N LEU A 39 20.52 -81.57 6.80
CA LEU A 39 19.71 -80.47 7.35
C LEU A 39 18.30 -80.92 7.72
N VAL A 40 17.64 -81.68 6.84
CA VAL A 40 16.27 -82.14 7.05
C VAL A 40 16.21 -83.22 8.13
N ASP A 41 17.19 -84.13 8.17
CA ASP A 41 17.28 -85.16 9.21
C ASP A 41 17.47 -84.51 10.59
N ALA A 42 18.36 -83.50 10.67
CA ALA A 42 18.63 -82.76 11.90
C ALA A 42 17.40 -81.96 12.39
N LEU A 43 16.64 -81.33 11.49
CA LEU A 43 15.37 -80.69 11.85
C LEU A 43 14.33 -81.71 12.33
N SER A 44 14.23 -82.87 11.66
CA SER A 44 13.24 -83.91 12.00
C SER A 44 13.52 -84.63 13.32
N ALA A 45 14.79 -84.63 13.75
CA ALA A 45 15.21 -85.23 15.02
C ALA A 45 14.83 -84.38 16.24
N ASP A 46 14.56 -83.08 16.06
CA ASP A 46 14.30 -82.13 17.13
C ASP A 46 12.79 -81.75 17.17
N PRO A 47 12.09 -81.99 18.30
CA PRO A 47 10.65 -81.72 18.40
C PRO A 47 10.28 -80.24 18.22
N ASP A 48 11.22 -79.32 18.43
CA ASP A 48 10.97 -77.87 18.37
C ASP A 48 10.86 -77.31 16.95
N TYR A 49 11.02 -78.13 15.89
CA TYR A 49 10.90 -77.69 14.49
C TYR A 49 9.76 -78.36 13.71
N THR A 50 8.83 -79.05 14.37
CA THR A 50 7.72 -79.75 13.71
C THR A 50 6.85 -78.81 12.86
N SER A 51 6.56 -77.59 13.34
CA SER A 51 5.81 -76.58 12.58
C SER A 51 6.59 -76.09 11.35
N LEU A 52 7.90 -75.89 11.48
CA LEU A 52 8.77 -75.47 10.38
C LEU A 52 8.86 -76.54 9.28
N ILE A 53 8.93 -77.82 9.65
CA ILE A 53 8.96 -78.93 8.69
C ILE A 53 7.66 -78.99 7.89
N LYS A 54 6.50 -78.81 8.53
CA LYS A 54 5.20 -78.75 7.84
C LYS A 54 5.18 -77.60 6.81
N LEU A 55 5.72 -76.44 7.16
CA LEU A 55 5.82 -75.30 6.26
C LEU A 55 6.80 -75.55 5.11
N LEU A 56 7.95 -76.16 5.36
CA LEU A 56 8.91 -76.57 4.33
C LEU A 56 8.34 -77.62 3.37
N GLN A 57 7.50 -78.54 3.87
CA GLN A 57 6.74 -79.49 3.06
C GLN A 57 5.71 -78.78 2.17
N ARG A 58 4.91 -77.87 2.76
CA ARG A 58 3.91 -77.07 2.04
C ARG A 58 4.54 -76.20 0.95
N ALA A 59 5.68 -75.57 1.26
CA ALA A 59 6.48 -74.77 0.35
C ALA A 59 7.27 -75.60 -0.69
N ARG A 60 7.25 -76.94 -0.60
CA ARG A 60 8.03 -77.86 -1.45
C ARG A 60 9.55 -77.58 -1.45
N LEU A 61 10.10 -77.12 -0.33
CA LEU A 61 11.53 -76.75 -0.18
C LEU A 61 12.43 -77.88 0.33
N ILE A 62 11.88 -79.03 0.75
CA ILE A 62 12.69 -80.18 1.20
C ILE A 62 13.72 -80.64 0.15
N PRO A 63 13.36 -80.82 -1.14
CA PRO A 63 14.33 -81.18 -2.17
C PRO A 63 15.41 -80.11 -2.37
N THR A 64 15.08 -78.83 -2.15
CA THR A 64 16.04 -77.71 -2.21
C THR A 64 17.08 -77.85 -1.11
N LEU A 65 16.65 -78.01 0.15
CA LEU A 65 17.56 -78.10 1.29
C LEU A 65 18.53 -79.27 1.15
N ASN A 66 18.08 -80.42 0.65
CA ASN A 66 18.92 -81.61 0.45
C ASN A 66 19.94 -81.45 -0.68
N ARG A 67 19.74 -80.52 -1.61
CA ARG A 67 20.65 -80.26 -2.74
C ARG A 67 21.62 -79.12 -2.50
N LEU A 68 21.33 -78.23 -1.55
CA LEU A 68 22.24 -77.16 -1.15
C LEU A 68 23.44 -77.78 -0.43
N ASN A 69 24.64 -77.55 -0.94
CA ASN A 69 25.89 -78.00 -0.32
C ASN A 69 26.52 -76.84 0.45
N GLY A 70 26.51 -76.92 1.78
CA GLY A 70 27.09 -75.92 2.65
C GLY A 70 26.20 -74.69 2.82
N SER A 71 24.93 -74.86 3.17
CA SER A 71 24.00 -73.74 3.44
C SER A 71 23.91 -73.37 4.92
N THR A 72 23.43 -72.17 5.25
CA THR A 72 23.04 -71.80 6.61
C THR A 72 21.53 -71.61 6.67
N LEU A 73 20.86 -72.29 7.60
CA LEU A 73 19.43 -72.12 7.85
C LEU A 73 19.21 -71.49 9.23
N PHE A 74 18.56 -70.33 9.25
CA PHE A 74 18.01 -69.75 10.47
C PHE A 74 16.62 -70.35 10.69
N ALA A 75 16.53 -71.39 11.52
CA ALA A 75 15.32 -72.17 11.73
C ALA A 75 14.48 -71.59 12.89
N PRO A 76 13.30 -71.02 12.63
CA PRO A 76 12.41 -70.59 13.72
C PRO A 76 11.86 -71.79 14.46
N THR A 77 11.91 -71.72 15.79
CA THR A 77 11.33 -72.73 16.70
C THR A 77 9.80 -72.72 16.65
N ASN A 78 9.15 -73.78 17.13
CA ASN A 78 7.68 -73.85 17.20
C ASN A 78 7.09 -72.66 17.98
N ASP A 79 7.74 -72.26 19.08
CA ASP A 79 7.33 -71.12 19.89
C ASP A 79 7.49 -69.78 19.14
N ALA A 80 8.54 -69.66 18.33
CA ALA A 80 8.74 -68.51 17.44
C ALA A 80 7.62 -68.39 16.41
N ILE A 81 7.28 -69.50 15.73
CA ILE A 81 6.20 -69.54 14.74
C ILE A 81 4.84 -69.24 15.39
N ALA A 82 4.56 -69.81 16.57
CA ALA A 82 3.33 -69.56 17.30
C ALA A 82 3.18 -68.07 17.70
N ARG A 83 4.27 -67.44 18.16
CA ARG A 83 4.30 -65.99 18.46
C ARG A 83 4.08 -65.14 17.21
N HIS A 84 4.73 -65.47 16.10
CA HIS A 84 4.55 -64.76 14.84
C HIS A 84 3.09 -64.81 14.34
N ILE A 85 2.45 -65.98 14.40
CA ILE A 85 1.04 -66.17 14.02
C ILE A 85 0.12 -65.38 14.96
N ALA A 86 0.38 -65.39 16.27
CA ALA A 86 -0.42 -64.62 17.23
C ALA A 86 -0.27 -63.10 17.05
N ALA A 87 0.90 -62.64 16.59
CA ALA A 87 1.20 -61.22 16.39
C ALA A 87 0.64 -60.65 15.08
N THR A 88 0.42 -61.47 14.05
CA THR A 88 -0.01 -61.01 12.72
C THR A 88 -1.40 -61.52 12.38
N SER A 89 -2.40 -60.63 12.41
CA SER A 89 -3.75 -60.92 11.92
C SER A 89 -3.70 -61.26 10.43
N ASN A 90 -4.06 -62.50 10.05
CA ASN A 90 -3.97 -63.05 8.68
C ASN A 90 -2.54 -63.40 8.21
N SER A 91 -1.74 -64.09 9.03
CA SER A 91 -0.43 -64.59 8.62
C SER A 91 -0.52 -65.68 7.54
N ILE A 92 0.28 -65.57 6.48
CA ILE A 92 0.50 -66.62 5.45
C ILE A 92 0.89 -67.96 6.10
N TRP A 93 1.64 -67.89 7.22
CA TRP A 93 2.07 -69.05 7.99
C TRP A 93 0.88 -69.78 8.63
N GLN A 94 -0.15 -69.05 9.06
CA GLN A 94 -1.37 -69.64 9.62
C GLN A 94 -2.20 -70.32 8.54
N ALA A 95 -2.40 -69.66 7.39
CA ALA A 95 -3.11 -70.25 6.25
C ALA A 95 -2.43 -71.55 5.77
N ALA A 96 -1.10 -71.54 5.70
CA ALA A 96 -0.29 -72.70 5.32
C ALA A 96 -0.36 -73.86 6.32
N LEU A 97 -0.60 -73.59 7.62
CA LEU A 97 -0.72 -74.62 8.67
C LEU A 97 -2.16 -75.12 8.89
N SER A 98 -3.19 -74.37 8.49
CA SER A 98 -4.61 -74.63 8.85
C SER A 98 -5.41 -75.41 7.81
N GLN A 99 -5.02 -75.37 6.52
CA GLN A 99 -5.80 -75.92 5.39
C GLN A 99 -5.85 -77.46 5.27
N GLU A 100 -5.46 -78.24 6.29
CA GLU A 100 -5.54 -79.71 6.22
C GLU A 100 -6.95 -80.29 6.46
N HIS A 101 -7.95 -79.47 6.85
CA HIS A 101 -9.27 -79.97 7.29
C HIS A 101 -10.47 -79.71 6.35
N GLU A 102 -10.30 -79.13 5.16
CA GLU A 102 -11.43 -78.74 4.29
C GLU A 102 -11.60 -79.60 3.01
N HIS A 103 -11.25 -80.90 3.06
CA HIS A 103 -11.47 -81.81 1.92
C HIS A 103 -12.66 -82.78 2.10
N GLU A 104 -13.69 -82.46 2.89
CA GLU A 104 -14.88 -83.33 3.01
C GLU A 104 -16.25 -82.70 2.69
N HIS A 105 -16.37 -81.40 2.36
CA HIS A 105 -17.67 -80.85 1.92
C HIS A 105 -17.50 -79.78 0.83
N GLU A 106 -17.33 -80.22 -0.40
CA GLU A 106 -17.69 -79.44 -1.58
C GLU A 106 -18.97 -80.04 -2.17
N ASP A 107 -20.11 -79.52 -1.75
CA ASP A 107 -21.34 -79.48 -2.56
C ASP A 107 -22.25 -78.38 -1.98
N GLU A 108 -22.67 -77.47 -2.85
CA GLU A 108 -23.71 -76.44 -2.65
C GLU A 108 -23.37 -75.18 -1.80
N LEU A 109 -22.81 -74.14 -2.42
CA LEU A 109 -23.47 -72.82 -2.43
C LEU A 109 -22.92 -71.90 -3.53
N ASP A 110 -23.82 -71.57 -4.45
CA ASP A 110 -23.61 -70.66 -5.57
C ASP A 110 -23.69 -69.18 -5.13
N SER A 111 -23.08 -68.30 -5.92
CA SER A 111 -23.43 -66.87 -6.07
C SER A 111 -23.19 -65.90 -4.89
N GLN A 112 -21.99 -65.28 -4.86
CA GLN A 112 -21.75 -63.83 -4.67
C GLN A 112 -20.23 -63.57 -4.49
N MET A 113 -19.47 -63.60 -5.58
CA MET A 113 -18.06 -63.23 -5.56
C MET A 113 -17.92 -61.79 -6.09
N LYS A 114 -17.46 -60.87 -5.24
CA LYS A 114 -17.04 -59.52 -5.66
C LYS A 114 -15.77 -59.63 -6.51
N PRO A 115 -15.52 -58.73 -7.48
CA PRO A 115 -14.39 -58.85 -8.41
C PRO A 115 -13.00 -58.50 -7.83
N ASP A 116 -12.87 -58.24 -6.53
CA ASP A 116 -11.66 -57.61 -5.96
C ASP A 116 -10.84 -58.51 -4.99
N ASP A 117 -11.11 -59.81 -4.87
CA ASP A 117 -10.36 -60.71 -3.95
C ASP A 117 -9.32 -61.60 -4.69
N HIS A 118 -8.57 -61.02 -5.64
CA HIS A 118 -7.43 -61.68 -6.31
C HIS A 118 -6.15 -61.77 -5.45
N ASP A 119 -6.17 -61.29 -4.20
CA ASP A 119 -4.98 -61.20 -3.33
C ASP A 119 -4.64 -62.51 -2.59
N LYS A 120 -5.29 -63.65 -2.91
CA LYS A 120 -5.06 -64.96 -2.26
C LYS A 120 -4.46 -66.05 -3.16
N ASP A 121 -3.96 -65.71 -4.35
CA ASP A 121 -3.79 -66.72 -5.41
C ASP A 121 -2.41 -67.42 -5.52
N ASN A 122 -1.43 -67.23 -4.61
CA ASN A 122 -0.26 -68.13 -4.54
C ASN A 122 0.45 -68.19 -3.17
N VAL A 123 -0.27 -68.65 -2.14
CA VAL A 123 0.23 -68.82 -0.75
C VAL A 123 1.57 -69.60 -0.69
N ASN A 124 1.75 -70.61 -1.55
CA ASN A 124 2.97 -71.42 -1.58
C ASN A 124 4.19 -70.68 -2.14
N GLU A 125 3.99 -69.73 -3.06
CA GLU A 125 5.08 -68.88 -3.56
C GLU A 125 5.46 -67.82 -2.52
N ALA A 126 4.48 -67.14 -1.94
CA ALA A 126 4.74 -66.15 -0.90
C ALA A 126 5.46 -66.77 0.32
N LEU A 127 5.02 -67.96 0.76
CA LEU A 127 5.69 -68.72 1.82
C LEU A 127 7.13 -69.12 1.45
N ARG A 128 7.38 -69.50 0.18
CA ARG A 128 8.74 -69.79 -0.30
C ARG A 128 9.63 -68.55 -0.20
N GLN A 129 9.12 -67.38 -0.56
CA GLN A 129 9.88 -66.13 -0.49
C GLN A 129 10.31 -65.78 0.95
N GLU A 130 9.39 -65.90 1.92
CA GLU A 130 9.71 -65.66 3.33
C GLU A 130 10.70 -66.69 3.88
N LEU A 131 10.57 -67.96 3.51
CA LEU A 131 11.51 -69.02 3.91
C LEU A 131 12.89 -68.86 3.24
N PHE A 132 12.97 -68.36 2.02
CA PHE A 132 14.25 -68.06 1.37
C PHE A 132 15.02 -66.94 2.08
N TYR A 133 14.34 -66.04 2.80
CA TYR A 133 15.00 -65.00 3.60
C TYR A 133 15.76 -65.58 4.81
N HIS A 134 15.36 -66.76 5.27
CA HIS A 134 16.01 -67.49 6.36
C HIS A 134 17.19 -68.36 5.92
N LEU A 135 17.48 -68.40 4.61
CA LEU A 135 18.47 -69.29 4.02
C LEU A 135 19.64 -68.54 3.38
N LEU A 136 20.85 -69.02 3.66
CA LEU A 136 22.09 -68.60 3.00
C LEU A 136 22.64 -69.77 2.17
N ASN A 137 23.21 -69.48 0.99
CA ASN A 137 23.83 -70.49 0.13
C ASN A 137 25.28 -70.84 0.53
N TYR A 138 25.71 -70.45 1.71
CA TYR A 138 27.04 -70.69 2.25
C TYR A 138 26.96 -70.84 3.77
N THR A 139 27.92 -71.54 4.37
CA THR A 139 28.03 -71.70 5.81
C THR A 139 28.71 -70.49 6.43
N LEU A 140 28.10 -69.90 7.47
CA LEU A 140 28.77 -68.88 8.27
C LEU A 140 30.00 -69.45 8.98
N ARG A 141 31.09 -68.68 9.03
CA ARG A 141 32.29 -69.06 9.78
C ARG A 141 31.97 -69.13 11.27
N PRO A 142 32.54 -70.07 12.05
CA PRO A 142 32.34 -70.07 13.50
C PRO A 142 32.89 -68.78 14.12
N PRO A 143 32.30 -68.27 15.22
CA PRO A 143 32.83 -67.10 15.91
C PRO A 143 34.21 -67.43 16.51
N ASP A 144 35.23 -66.65 16.20
CA ASP A 144 36.59 -66.88 16.67
C ASP A 144 36.68 -66.70 18.20
N ALA A 145 37.18 -67.72 18.91
CA ALA A 145 37.28 -67.70 20.38
C ALA A 145 38.25 -66.61 20.92
N SER A 146 39.09 -66.01 20.07
CA SER A 146 40.06 -64.97 20.40
C SER A 146 39.51 -63.54 20.43
N ASP A 147 38.37 -63.27 19.76
CA ASP A 147 37.82 -61.91 19.61
C ASP A 147 36.88 -61.48 20.73
N SER A 148 36.58 -62.37 21.68
CA SER A 148 35.73 -62.08 22.85
C SER A 148 36.35 -61.13 23.89
N SER A 149 37.58 -60.64 23.68
CA SER A 149 38.35 -59.92 24.71
C SER A 149 38.79 -58.48 24.37
N LYS A 150 38.48 -57.94 23.18
CA LYS A 150 38.95 -56.59 22.79
C LYS A 150 37.97 -55.76 21.95
N SER A 151 36.77 -55.53 22.45
CA SER A 151 36.00 -54.27 22.33
C SER A 151 34.60 -54.53 22.91
N SER A 152 33.99 -53.51 23.51
CA SER A 152 32.58 -53.55 23.93
C SER A 152 31.61 -53.48 22.75
N ASP A 153 32.13 -53.36 21.52
CA ASP A 153 31.36 -53.04 20.33
C ASP A 153 31.20 -54.30 19.48
N VAL A 154 29.98 -54.83 19.46
CA VAL A 154 29.60 -56.00 18.66
C VAL A 154 29.58 -55.58 17.19
N GLU A 155 30.60 -55.97 16.43
CA GLU A 155 30.66 -55.73 14.99
C GLU A 155 29.54 -56.48 14.25
N VAL A 156 28.97 -55.87 13.21
CA VAL A 156 27.83 -56.41 12.44
C VAL A 156 28.29 -56.84 11.06
N GLN A 157 28.04 -58.11 10.70
CA GLN A 157 28.37 -58.68 9.40
C GLN A 157 27.11 -58.70 8.51
N THR A 158 27.25 -58.31 7.24
CA THR A 158 26.13 -58.30 6.27
C THR A 158 26.24 -59.47 5.31
N GLU A 159 25.21 -60.30 5.27
CA GLU A 159 25.16 -61.56 4.53
C GLU A 159 24.06 -61.53 3.45
N LYS A 160 24.24 -62.31 2.38
CA LYS A 160 23.31 -62.39 1.25
C LYS A 160 22.42 -63.62 1.37
N THR A 161 21.12 -63.39 1.41
CA THR A 161 20.11 -64.46 1.51
C THR A 161 19.81 -65.09 0.15
N LEU A 162 18.97 -66.13 0.14
CA LEU A 162 18.41 -66.70 -1.09
C LEU A 162 17.10 -66.02 -1.52
N HIS A 163 16.64 -64.99 -0.80
CA HIS A 163 15.43 -64.26 -1.14
C HIS A 163 15.71 -63.18 -2.21
N TYR A 164 14.95 -63.23 -3.30
CA TYR A 164 14.96 -62.21 -4.35
C TYR A 164 13.58 -61.55 -4.35
N PRO A 165 13.45 -60.34 -3.78
CA PRO A 165 12.18 -59.64 -3.75
C PRO A 165 11.63 -59.43 -5.16
N ARG A 166 10.34 -59.69 -5.36
CA ARG A 166 9.67 -59.51 -6.64
C ARG A 166 8.22 -59.09 -6.43
N ALA A 167 7.72 -58.20 -7.29
CA ALA A 167 6.29 -57.98 -7.38
C ALA A 167 5.64 -59.23 -8.00
N PRO A 168 4.48 -59.71 -7.50
CA PRO A 168 3.72 -60.76 -8.18
C PRO A 168 3.26 -60.20 -9.53
N THR A 169 3.95 -60.59 -10.61
CA THR A 169 3.78 -59.94 -11.92
C THR A 169 2.56 -60.42 -12.70
N GLU A 170 2.01 -61.61 -12.43
CA GLU A 170 0.87 -62.17 -13.17
C GLU A 170 0.05 -63.11 -12.27
N GLY A 171 -1.25 -63.25 -12.56
CA GLY A 171 -2.09 -64.30 -11.98
C GLY A 171 -1.56 -65.70 -12.32
N PRO A 172 -2.05 -66.77 -11.67
CA PRO A 172 -1.54 -68.12 -11.90
C PRO A 172 -1.54 -68.45 -13.39
N SER A 173 -0.35 -68.59 -13.98
CA SER A 173 -0.23 -69.08 -15.35
C SER A 173 -0.51 -70.59 -15.37
N ASP A 174 -1.28 -71.05 -16.35
CA ASP A 174 -1.41 -72.49 -16.64
C ASP A 174 -0.07 -73.10 -17.11
N GLU A 175 0.90 -72.26 -17.49
CA GLU A 175 2.25 -72.70 -17.81
C GLU A 175 3.05 -73.03 -16.54
N PRO A 176 3.69 -74.21 -16.45
CA PRO A 176 4.58 -74.52 -15.36
C PRO A 176 5.76 -73.54 -15.36
N PRO A 177 6.22 -73.06 -14.19
CA PRO A 177 7.25 -72.04 -14.10
C PRO A 177 8.53 -72.45 -14.86
N PRO A 178 9.25 -71.51 -15.50
CA PRO A 178 10.48 -71.79 -16.20
C PRO A 178 11.57 -72.15 -15.20
N GLY A 179 11.71 -73.43 -14.95
CA GLY A 179 12.68 -73.99 -14.02
C GLY A 179 11.99 -74.90 -13.01
N PRO A 180 12.71 -75.92 -12.52
CA PRO A 180 12.16 -76.72 -11.45
C PRO A 180 11.99 -75.87 -10.17
N PRO A 181 11.00 -76.16 -9.31
CA PRO A 181 10.51 -75.28 -8.25
C PRO A 181 11.51 -74.99 -7.10
N TRP A 182 12.75 -75.47 -7.21
CA TRP A 182 13.70 -75.59 -6.10
C TRP A 182 14.80 -74.52 -6.04
N MET A 183 14.97 -73.63 -7.02
CA MET A 183 15.93 -72.50 -6.94
C MET A 183 15.25 -71.16 -7.22
N PRO A 184 15.63 -70.08 -6.51
CA PRO A 184 15.10 -68.75 -6.79
C PRO A 184 15.51 -68.32 -8.20
N ILE A 185 14.58 -67.71 -8.93
CA ILE A 185 14.86 -67.15 -10.26
C ILE A 185 15.65 -65.86 -10.04
N PRO A 186 16.90 -65.74 -10.53
CA PRO A 186 17.62 -64.49 -10.45
C PRO A 186 16.88 -63.42 -11.28
N GLY A 187 16.34 -62.44 -10.58
CA GLY A 187 15.44 -61.42 -11.10
C GLY A 187 14.59 -60.90 -9.94
N GLY A 188 14.44 -59.58 -9.84
CA GLY A 188 13.79 -58.99 -8.68
C GLY A 188 13.92 -57.48 -8.64
N THR A 189 13.18 -56.86 -7.71
CA THR A 189 13.03 -55.42 -7.54
C THR A 189 14.29 -54.69 -7.03
N LEU A 190 15.41 -55.42 -6.83
CA LEU A 190 16.71 -54.93 -6.38
C LEU A 190 17.83 -55.00 -7.44
N GLY A 191 17.50 -55.09 -8.74
CA GLY A 191 18.52 -55.16 -9.80
C GLY A 191 19.19 -56.53 -9.91
N GLY A 192 18.41 -57.59 -9.63
CA GLY A 192 18.88 -58.98 -9.67
C GLY A 192 19.81 -59.38 -8.52
N GLU A 193 19.93 -58.55 -7.48
CA GLU A 193 20.63 -58.91 -6.24
C GLU A 193 19.68 -59.52 -5.21
N PRO A 194 20.15 -60.48 -4.39
CA PRO A 194 19.35 -61.01 -3.30
C PRO A 194 19.24 -59.99 -2.15
N GLN A 195 18.19 -60.15 -1.36
CA GLN A 195 18.01 -59.41 -0.12
C GLN A 195 19.13 -59.74 0.87
N ARG A 196 19.51 -58.74 1.66
CA ARG A 196 20.56 -58.86 2.68
C ARG A 196 19.98 -59.02 4.07
N ILE A 197 20.77 -59.66 4.94
CA ILE A 197 20.51 -59.78 6.36
C ILE A 197 21.78 -59.46 7.14
N ARG A 198 21.64 -58.93 8.35
CA ARG A 198 22.77 -58.61 9.23
C ARG A 198 22.84 -59.60 10.38
N VAL A 199 24.04 -60.07 10.71
CA VAL A 199 24.31 -61.01 11.79
C VAL A 199 25.39 -60.39 12.67
N THR A 200 25.23 -60.46 13.98
CA THR A 200 26.28 -59.99 14.91
C THR A 200 27.51 -60.89 14.82
N SER A 201 28.71 -60.35 15.03
CA SER A 201 29.98 -61.12 14.98
C SER A 201 30.00 -62.31 15.94
N ASN A 202 29.34 -62.17 17.09
CA ASN A 202 29.14 -63.24 18.08
C ASN A 202 28.03 -64.25 17.71
N GLN A 203 27.33 -64.02 16.59
CA GLN A 203 26.24 -64.85 16.05
C GLN A 203 25.10 -65.12 17.02
N LYS A 204 24.89 -64.20 17.98
CA LYS A 204 23.77 -64.26 18.93
C LYS A 204 22.49 -63.63 18.42
N PHE A 205 22.60 -62.60 17.56
CA PHE A 205 21.45 -61.91 16.99
C PHE A 205 21.53 -61.89 15.47
N VAL A 206 20.38 -62.12 14.83
CA VAL A 206 20.22 -62.19 13.37
C VAL A 206 19.11 -61.22 12.95
N GLY A 207 19.27 -60.53 11.83
CA GLY A 207 18.33 -59.51 11.38
C GLY A 207 18.47 -58.17 12.12
N VAL A 208 19.65 -57.88 12.69
CA VAL A 208 19.90 -56.62 13.40
C VAL A 208 19.95 -55.41 12.45
N ASN A 209 19.73 -54.20 12.98
CA ASN A 209 20.03 -52.96 12.27
C ASN A 209 21.56 -52.70 12.16
N CYS A 210 21.97 -51.60 11.54
CA CYS A 210 23.40 -51.26 11.37
C CYS A 210 24.15 -51.09 12.70
N ASN A 211 23.41 -50.80 13.78
CA ASN A 211 23.95 -50.60 15.13
C ASN A 211 23.91 -51.89 15.98
N GLY A 212 23.55 -53.03 15.40
CA GLY A 212 23.48 -54.32 16.09
C GLY A 212 22.27 -54.50 17.01
N LYS A 213 21.23 -53.64 16.90
CA LYS A 213 20.00 -53.68 17.70
C LYS A 213 18.82 -54.24 16.88
N ASP A 214 17.68 -54.49 17.54
CA ASP A 214 16.40 -54.92 16.92
C ASP A 214 16.45 -56.24 16.12
N GLY A 215 17.40 -57.12 16.44
CA GLY A 215 17.50 -58.45 15.82
C GLY A 215 16.84 -59.56 16.62
N VAL A 216 16.66 -60.70 15.97
CA VAL A 216 16.13 -61.94 16.54
C VAL A 216 17.25 -62.72 17.24
N GLU A 217 17.00 -63.15 18.49
CA GLU A 217 17.94 -63.95 19.28
C GLU A 217 18.05 -65.39 18.76
N VAL A 218 19.27 -65.92 18.73
CA VAL A 218 19.56 -67.33 18.46
C VAL A 218 19.42 -68.12 19.77
N VAL A 219 18.30 -68.82 19.92
CA VAL A 219 17.93 -69.61 21.11
C VAL A 219 18.67 -70.95 21.14
N LYS A 220 18.85 -71.58 19.97
CA LYS A 220 19.64 -72.81 19.83
C LYS A 220 20.89 -72.51 19.01
N GLY A 221 22.04 -72.78 19.62
CA GLY A 221 23.34 -72.53 19.02
C GLY A 221 23.61 -73.32 17.74
N ARG A 222 24.76 -73.04 17.13
CA ARG A 222 25.25 -73.65 15.89
C ARG A 222 25.19 -75.18 15.93
N LEU A 223 24.41 -75.79 15.03
CA LEU A 223 24.39 -77.24 14.79
C LEU A 223 24.96 -77.56 13.41
N GLU A 224 26.01 -78.38 13.35
CA GLU A 224 26.66 -78.77 12.09
C GLU A 224 26.02 -80.03 11.50
N THR A 225 25.77 -80.00 10.19
CA THR A 225 25.14 -81.09 9.43
C THR A 225 25.97 -81.40 8.17
N ALA A 226 25.66 -82.50 7.50
CA ALA A 226 26.37 -82.95 6.29
C ALA A 226 26.41 -81.91 5.16
N ASN A 227 25.34 -81.14 5.03
CA ASN A 227 25.09 -80.23 3.92
C ASN A 227 24.87 -78.76 4.36
N GLY A 228 25.12 -78.42 5.63
CA GLY A 228 24.98 -77.05 6.12
C GLY A 228 25.04 -76.88 7.65
N VAL A 229 24.61 -75.71 8.12
CA VAL A 229 24.56 -75.32 9.53
C VAL A 229 23.15 -74.81 9.87
N ILE A 230 22.64 -75.19 11.06
CA ILE A 230 21.37 -74.72 11.60
C ILE A 230 21.62 -73.79 12.79
N TYR A 231 20.92 -72.65 12.81
CA TYR A 231 20.77 -71.79 13.98
C TYR A 231 19.29 -71.75 14.35
N GLY A 232 18.94 -72.17 15.57
CA GLY A 232 17.56 -72.09 16.03
C GLY A 232 17.26 -70.70 16.54
N ILE A 233 16.37 -69.99 15.86
CA ILE A 233 16.03 -68.60 16.18
C ILE A 233 14.74 -68.52 17.02
N GLY A 234 14.70 -67.52 17.88
CA GLY A 234 13.61 -67.24 18.80
C GLY A 234 12.46 -66.46 18.18
N ASP A 235 12.51 -66.04 16.93
CA ASP A 235 11.39 -65.41 16.23
C ASP A 235 11.51 -65.65 14.72
N VAL A 236 10.47 -65.36 13.94
CA VAL A 236 10.54 -65.39 12.47
C VAL A 236 11.23 -64.12 11.97
N LEU A 237 12.18 -64.24 11.04
CA LEU A 237 12.87 -63.09 10.46
C LEU A 237 11.90 -62.29 9.57
N PRO A 238 11.64 -61.01 9.89
CA PRO A 238 10.71 -60.20 9.11
C PRO A 238 11.33 -59.83 7.75
N VAL A 239 10.64 -60.16 6.66
CA VAL A 239 11.06 -59.73 5.32
C VAL A 239 10.95 -58.20 5.22
N PRO A 240 11.98 -57.50 4.73
CA PRO A 240 11.93 -56.05 4.59
C PRO A 240 10.75 -55.60 3.69
N PRO A 241 9.92 -54.64 4.14
CA PRO A 241 8.82 -54.13 3.35
C PRO A 241 9.31 -53.19 2.22
N ASN A 242 8.40 -52.67 1.39
CA ASN A 242 8.77 -51.69 0.36
C ASN A 242 9.22 -50.35 0.97
N LEU A 243 9.91 -49.52 0.17
CA LEU A 243 10.47 -48.23 0.61
C LEU A 243 9.40 -47.30 1.17
N ALA A 244 8.21 -47.25 0.57
CA ALA A 244 7.10 -46.44 1.08
C ALA A 244 6.70 -46.83 2.52
N GLN A 245 6.63 -48.13 2.84
CA GLN A 245 6.33 -48.62 4.19
C GLN A 245 7.51 -48.42 5.14
N VAL A 246 8.76 -48.55 4.67
CA VAL A 246 9.96 -48.25 5.47
C VAL A 246 9.96 -46.78 5.90
N VAL A 247 9.76 -45.86 4.95
CA VAL A 247 9.66 -44.42 5.22
C VAL A 247 8.47 -44.11 6.14
N ALA A 248 7.35 -44.81 5.98
CA ALA A 248 6.18 -44.61 6.82
C ALA A 248 6.42 -45.01 8.29
N LYS A 249 7.23 -46.05 8.55
CA LYS A 249 7.46 -46.61 9.90
C LYS A 249 8.65 -45.97 10.62
N HIS A 250 9.64 -45.44 9.90
CA HIS A 250 10.87 -44.94 10.50
C HIS A 250 10.65 -43.62 11.26
N SER A 251 11.09 -43.56 12.53
CA SER A 251 10.85 -42.40 13.41
C SER A 251 11.61 -41.14 13.00
N SER A 252 12.80 -41.29 12.40
CA SER A 252 13.65 -40.16 12.01
C SER A 252 13.19 -39.47 10.73
N LEU A 253 12.17 -40.00 10.06
CA LEU A 253 11.59 -39.49 8.81
C LEU A 253 10.16 -38.95 8.99
N SER A 254 9.71 -38.76 10.23
CA SER A 254 8.34 -38.31 10.51
C SER A 254 7.99 -36.98 9.85
N TYR A 255 8.97 -36.06 9.74
CA TYR A 255 8.77 -34.73 9.18
C TYR A 255 8.61 -34.77 7.65
N ILE A 256 9.55 -35.39 6.92
CA ILE A 256 9.43 -35.55 5.46
C ILE A 256 8.16 -36.33 5.09
N ARG A 257 7.80 -37.35 5.88
CA ARG A 257 6.56 -38.11 5.71
C ARG A 257 5.31 -37.22 5.77
N SER A 258 5.26 -36.20 6.65
CA SER A 258 4.11 -35.28 6.70
C SER A 258 4.04 -34.34 5.50
N LEU A 259 5.16 -34.08 4.82
CA LEU A 259 5.23 -33.21 3.65
C LEU A 259 4.94 -33.94 2.34
N LEU A 260 5.25 -35.24 2.25
CA LEU A 260 5.13 -35.98 0.99
C LEU A 260 3.66 -36.20 0.59
N PRO A 261 3.21 -35.68 -0.58
CA PRO A 261 1.88 -35.96 -1.09
C PRO A 261 1.71 -37.43 -1.46
N THR A 262 0.48 -37.95 -1.42
CA THR A 262 0.16 -39.37 -1.67
C THR A 262 0.68 -39.87 -3.02
N ARG A 263 0.73 -38.98 -4.03
CA ARG A 263 1.30 -39.27 -5.35
C ARG A 263 2.77 -39.69 -5.27
N LEU A 264 3.60 -39.01 -4.48
CA LEU A 264 5.02 -39.34 -4.34
C LEU A 264 5.22 -40.63 -3.54
N ILE A 265 4.39 -40.87 -2.52
CA ILE A 265 4.41 -42.13 -1.76
C ILE A 265 4.11 -43.33 -2.68
N SER A 266 3.16 -43.18 -3.61
CA SER A 266 2.87 -44.23 -4.59
C SER A 266 4.06 -44.52 -5.52
N LYS A 267 4.78 -43.48 -5.98
CA LYS A 267 6.02 -43.63 -6.77
C LYS A 267 7.11 -44.42 -6.02
N LEU A 268 7.28 -44.17 -4.72
CA LEU A 268 8.22 -44.91 -3.86
C LEU A 268 7.84 -46.39 -3.68
N SER A 269 6.58 -46.76 -3.92
CA SER A 269 6.11 -48.14 -3.82
C SER A 269 6.21 -48.90 -5.15
N SER A 270 5.99 -48.21 -6.28
CA SER A 270 5.95 -48.82 -7.62
C SER A 270 7.33 -48.98 -8.24
N ASN A 271 8.22 -48.04 -8.01
CA ASN A 271 9.53 -48.02 -8.65
C ASN A 271 10.48 -49.02 -7.97
N THR A 272 11.34 -49.62 -8.78
CA THR A 272 12.30 -50.65 -8.36
C THR A 272 13.72 -50.14 -8.49
N GLU A 273 14.68 -50.80 -7.85
CA GLU A 273 16.11 -50.47 -7.96
C GLU A 273 16.48 -49.06 -7.43
N LEU A 274 15.66 -48.53 -6.52
CA LEU A 274 15.84 -47.20 -5.95
C LEU A 274 16.90 -47.20 -4.85
N THR A 275 17.71 -46.14 -4.83
CA THR A 275 18.58 -45.78 -3.71
C THR A 275 18.13 -44.40 -3.21
N LEU A 276 17.58 -44.34 -1.99
CA LEU A 276 17.12 -43.11 -1.38
C LEU A 276 18.13 -42.61 -0.36
N PHE A 277 18.45 -41.33 -0.41
CA PHE A 277 19.24 -40.63 0.61
C PHE A 277 18.32 -39.64 1.31
N LEU A 278 17.59 -40.02 2.36
CA LEU A 278 16.60 -39.13 2.98
C LEU A 278 17.15 -38.37 4.19
N PRO A 279 16.84 -37.07 4.31
CA PRO A 279 17.27 -36.25 5.44
C PRO A 279 16.55 -36.65 6.74
N THR A 280 17.27 -36.66 7.85
CA THR A 280 16.68 -36.84 9.19
C THR A 280 15.84 -35.64 9.61
N ASN A 281 14.95 -35.81 10.60
CA ASN A 281 14.14 -34.72 11.17
C ASN A 281 14.98 -33.51 11.63
N ASP A 282 16.22 -33.71 12.09
CA ASP A 282 17.10 -32.63 12.53
C ASP A 282 17.66 -31.81 11.36
N ALA A 283 17.85 -32.42 10.18
CA ALA A 283 18.29 -31.74 8.97
C ALA A 283 17.34 -30.61 8.54
N TRP A 284 16.03 -30.79 8.76
CA TRP A 284 15.01 -29.78 8.44
C TRP A 284 15.05 -28.55 9.33
N LYS A 285 15.72 -28.63 10.49
CA LYS A 285 15.93 -27.49 11.39
C LYS A 285 16.97 -26.51 10.87
N GLU A 286 17.84 -26.96 9.95
CA GLU A 286 18.86 -26.12 9.32
C GLU A 286 18.27 -25.13 8.31
N LEU A 287 17.08 -25.42 7.77
CA LEU A 287 16.37 -24.52 6.86
C LEU A 287 15.82 -23.27 7.57
N PRO A 288 15.87 -22.09 6.92
CA PRO A 288 15.15 -20.90 7.38
C PRO A 288 13.65 -21.17 7.59
N ASP A 289 13.05 -20.57 8.62
CA ASP A 289 11.65 -20.83 8.99
C ASP A 289 10.66 -20.47 7.85
N ILE A 290 10.98 -19.44 7.06
CA ILE A 290 10.13 -19.03 5.92
C ILE A 290 10.14 -20.07 4.79
N GLU A 291 11.29 -20.64 4.48
CA GLU A 291 11.44 -21.70 3.48
C GLU A 291 10.80 -22.99 3.98
N ARG A 292 10.92 -23.28 5.28
CA ARG A 292 10.24 -24.41 5.91
C ARG A 292 8.71 -24.28 5.79
N THR A 293 8.18 -23.11 6.14
CA THR A 293 6.74 -22.81 6.06
C THR A 293 6.23 -22.90 4.61
N TYR A 294 7.06 -22.50 3.64
CA TYR A 294 6.75 -22.67 2.22
C TYR A 294 6.59 -24.16 1.86
N LEU A 295 7.55 -25.00 2.24
CA LEU A 295 7.52 -26.43 1.96
C LEU A 295 6.37 -27.18 2.66
N GLU A 296 5.87 -26.65 3.78
CA GLU A 296 4.66 -27.15 4.45
C GLU A 296 3.35 -26.77 3.73
N SER A 297 3.40 -25.79 2.83
CA SER A 297 2.22 -25.33 2.09
C SER A 297 1.87 -26.22 0.90
N SER A 298 0.60 -26.21 0.49
CA SER A 298 0.13 -26.93 -0.71
C SER A 298 0.73 -26.42 -2.02
N TYR A 299 1.38 -25.25 -2.02
CA TYR A 299 1.98 -24.66 -3.22
C TYR A 299 3.36 -25.23 -3.54
N ALA A 300 4.00 -25.89 -2.57
CA ALA A 300 5.34 -26.44 -2.74
C ALA A 300 5.37 -27.87 -3.30
N GLU A 301 4.26 -28.42 -3.78
CA GLU A 301 4.21 -29.82 -4.25
C GLU A 301 5.23 -30.13 -5.35
N ASP A 302 5.43 -29.23 -6.30
CA ASP A 302 6.39 -29.41 -7.40
C ASP A 302 7.85 -29.26 -6.91
N ASP A 303 8.08 -28.34 -5.97
CA ASP A 303 9.39 -28.19 -5.32
C ASP A 303 9.72 -29.40 -4.43
N LEU A 304 8.73 -29.97 -3.73
CA LEU A 304 8.86 -31.18 -2.92
C LEU A 304 9.14 -32.42 -3.77
N GLU A 305 8.55 -32.50 -4.97
CA GLU A 305 8.87 -33.55 -5.94
C GLU A 305 10.31 -33.42 -6.42
N SER A 306 10.71 -32.22 -6.85
CA SER A 306 12.10 -31.94 -7.25
C SER A 306 13.09 -32.24 -6.13
N LEU A 307 12.73 -31.91 -4.89
CA LEU A 307 13.50 -32.23 -3.69
C LEU A 307 13.60 -33.74 -3.49
N LEU A 308 12.51 -34.50 -3.61
CA LEU A 308 12.56 -35.97 -3.49
C LEU A 308 13.39 -36.60 -4.60
N GLU A 309 13.28 -36.10 -5.83
CA GLU A 309 14.08 -36.54 -6.98
C GLU A 309 15.58 -36.28 -6.79
N MET A 310 15.93 -35.17 -6.13
CA MET A 310 17.31 -34.87 -5.73
C MET A 310 17.84 -35.86 -4.68
N HIS A 311 16.98 -36.42 -3.84
CA HIS A 311 17.34 -37.43 -2.85
C HIS A 311 17.19 -38.88 -3.36
N THR A 312 16.83 -39.06 -4.63
CA THR A 312 16.58 -40.38 -5.23
C THR A 312 17.57 -40.66 -6.36
N VAL A 313 18.15 -41.86 -6.33
CA VAL A 313 19.03 -42.37 -7.38
C VAL A 313 18.43 -43.67 -7.94
N GLU A 314 18.20 -43.70 -9.25
CA GLU A 314 17.78 -44.90 -9.97
C GLU A 314 18.94 -45.43 -10.81
N THR A 315 19.37 -46.65 -10.52
CA THR A 315 20.45 -47.32 -11.26
C THR A 315 20.12 -48.79 -11.42
N LYS A 316 20.71 -49.47 -12.42
CA LYS A 316 20.49 -50.92 -12.68
C LYS A 316 20.74 -51.85 -11.48
N LYS A 317 21.39 -51.35 -10.43
CA LYS A 317 21.71 -52.08 -9.21
C LYS A 317 21.63 -51.13 -8.04
N VAL A 318 21.00 -51.55 -6.96
CA VAL A 318 20.92 -50.79 -5.71
C VAL A 318 22.32 -50.46 -5.16
N GLN A 319 22.50 -49.22 -4.71
CA GLN A 319 23.79 -48.70 -4.23
C GLN A 319 23.89 -48.85 -2.72
N TRP A 320 24.50 -49.96 -2.29
CA TRP A 320 24.81 -50.25 -0.89
C TRP A 320 25.97 -49.39 -0.38
N SER A 321 26.04 -49.15 0.93
CA SER A 321 27.12 -48.37 1.56
C SER A 321 28.51 -48.90 1.22
N SER A 322 28.67 -50.23 1.09
CA SER A 322 29.92 -50.88 0.68
C SER A 322 30.43 -50.50 -0.72
N ARG A 323 29.57 -49.90 -1.56
CA ARG A 323 29.89 -49.42 -2.91
C ARG A 323 30.13 -47.92 -2.98
N LEU A 324 29.83 -47.19 -1.89
CA LEU A 324 30.00 -45.75 -1.79
C LEU A 324 31.42 -45.45 -1.25
N SER A 325 32.44 -45.66 -2.09
CA SER A 325 33.84 -45.36 -1.77
C SER A 325 34.28 -44.01 -2.36
N ASP A 326 35.44 -43.52 -1.94
CA ASP A 326 36.07 -42.30 -2.47
C ASP A 326 36.02 -42.23 -4.00
N GLY A 327 35.48 -41.13 -4.53
CA GLY A 327 35.41 -40.84 -5.96
C GLY A 327 34.22 -41.50 -6.69
N THR A 328 33.31 -42.15 -5.96
CA THR A 328 32.05 -42.64 -6.54
C THR A 328 31.15 -41.46 -6.86
N THR A 329 30.62 -41.41 -8.08
CA THR A 329 29.64 -40.40 -8.50
C THR A 329 28.32 -41.05 -8.90
N LEU A 330 27.21 -40.56 -8.36
CA LEU A 330 25.86 -41.03 -8.68
C LEU A 330 25.01 -39.89 -9.22
N THR A 331 24.27 -40.13 -10.29
CA THR A 331 23.32 -39.16 -10.83
C THR A 331 21.95 -39.39 -10.19
N THR A 332 21.40 -38.32 -9.63
CA THR A 332 20.04 -38.29 -9.04
C THR A 332 18.97 -38.25 -10.13
N LEU A 333 17.71 -38.52 -9.77
CA LEU A 333 16.58 -38.38 -10.70
C LEU A 333 16.40 -36.94 -11.18
N TYR A 334 16.77 -35.96 -10.36
CA TYR A 334 16.80 -34.54 -10.75
C TYR A 334 17.89 -34.23 -11.80
N GLY A 335 18.92 -35.07 -11.90
CA GLY A 335 20.03 -34.94 -12.86
C GLY A 335 21.32 -34.38 -12.27
N SER A 336 21.34 -34.02 -10.98
CA SER A 336 22.56 -33.59 -10.28
C SER A 336 23.43 -34.80 -9.88
N SER A 337 24.75 -34.61 -9.88
CA SER A 337 25.73 -35.64 -9.50
C SER A 337 26.13 -35.51 -8.02
N LEU A 338 25.95 -36.59 -7.27
CA LEU A 338 26.41 -36.77 -5.89
C LEU A 338 27.82 -37.37 -5.89
N GLU A 339 28.75 -36.76 -5.17
CA GLU A 339 30.11 -37.25 -5.01
C GLU A 339 30.31 -37.77 -3.58
N PHE A 340 30.82 -39.00 -3.45
CA PHE A 340 31.00 -39.66 -2.15
C PHE A 340 32.47 -39.67 -1.74
N THR A 341 32.72 -39.30 -0.48
CA THR A 341 34.05 -39.36 0.15
C THR A 341 33.95 -40.03 1.51
N SER A 342 34.69 -41.10 1.71
CA SER A 342 34.85 -41.88 2.93
C SER A 342 36.02 -41.34 3.77
N SER A 343 35.74 -40.81 4.96
CA SER A 343 36.76 -40.36 5.92
C SER A 343 36.76 -41.24 7.16
N SER A 344 37.78 -42.11 7.30
CA SER A 344 38.14 -43.04 8.41
C SER A 344 37.06 -43.91 9.09
N SER A 345 35.78 -43.52 9.09
CA SER A 345 34.61 -44.24 9.62
C SER A 345 33.26 -43.67 9.13
N GLU A 346 33.24 -42.54 8.42
CA GLU A 346 32.01 -41.87 7.95
C GLU A 346 32.02 -41.70 6.43
N ILE A 347 30.87 -41.94 5.79
CA ILE A 347 30.66 -41.68 4.36
C ILE A 347 30.02 -40.29 4.26
N ASN A 348 30.73 -39.36 3.64
CA ASN A 348 30.25 -38.04 3.33
C ASN A 348 29.70 -38.00 1.91
N VAL A 349 28.55 -37.37 1.77
CA VAL A 349 27.90 -37.05 0.50
C VAL A 349 28.10 -35.56 0.27
N SER A 350 28.79 -35.21 -0.82
CA SER A 350 28.97 -33.83 -1.22
C SER A 350 28.31 -33.54 -2.55
N LEU A 351 27.76 -32.33 -2.64
CA LEU A 351 27.29 -31.73 -3.87
C LEU A 351 28.31 -30.70 -4.36
N ASN A 352 28.56 -30.68 -5.65
CA ASN A 352 29.31 -29.60 -6.28
C ASN A 352 28.35 -28.45 -6.60
N THR A 353 27.75 -27.88 -5.56
CA THR A 353 26.85 -26.72 -5.64
C THR A 353 27.40 -25.57 -4.80
N SER A 354 26.70 -24.43 -4.80
CA SER A 354 27.13 -23.18 -4.15
C SER A 354 26.44 -22.94 -2.79
N TYR A 355 25.72 -23.94 -2.26
CA TYR A 355 24.75 -23.74 -1.17
C TYR A 355 25.36 -24.18 0.18
N PRO A 356 25.12 -23.48 1.29
CA PRO A 356 25.78 -23.79 2.57
C PRO A 356 25.57 -25.22 3.11
N SER A 357 24.60 -25.99 2.58
CA SER A 357 24.36 -27.41 2.88
C SER A 357 25.08 -28.40 1.93
N ASP A 358 26.14 -27.98 1.23
CA ASP A 358 26.86 -28.80 0.22
C ASP A 358 27.47 -30.12 0.75
N LYS A 359 27.54 -30.33 2.07
CA LYS A 359 28.11 -31.54 2.68
C LYS A 359 27.14 -32.15 3.67
N SER A 360 26.79 -33.41 3.46
CA SER A 360 25.99 -34.21 4.39
C SER A 360 26.72 -35.49 4.77
N THR A 361 26.54 -35.94 6.01
CA THR A 361 27.10 -37.21 6.49
C THR A 361 26.04 -38.30 6.48
N LEU A 362 26.45 -39.53 6.17
CA LEU A 362 25.58 -40.70 6.21
C LEU A 362 25.45 -41.19 7.66
N ILE A 363 24.26 -41.01 8.26
CA ILE A 363 23.97 -41.34 9.66
C ILE A 363 23.60 -42.82 9.80
N GLU A 364 22.61 -43.28 9.02
CA GLU A 364 22.12 -44.66 9.08
C GLU A 364 22.19 -45.27 7.66
N PRO A 365 23.24 -46.04 7.35
CA PRO A 365 23.39 -46.68 6.05
C PRO A 365 22.57 -47.98 5.94
N ASP A 366 22.22 -48.31 4.69
CA ASP A 366 21.72 -49.63 4.30
C ASP A 366 20.45 -50.07 5.07
N ILE A 367 19.45 -49.19 5.16
CA ILE A 367 18.11 -49.60 5.61
C ILE A 367 17.45 -50.38 4.48
N PHE A 368 17.18 -51.65 4.76
CA PHE A 368 16.71 -52.61 3.78
C PHE A 368 15.23 -52.41 3.42
N ALA A 369 14.94 -52.44 2.12
CA ALA A 369 13.58 -52.48 1.58
C ALA A 369 13.48 -53.49 0.43
N SER A 370 12.28 -53.95 0.11
CA SER A 370 12.06 -54.94 -0.96
C SER A 370 12.34 -54.38 -2.36
N ASN A 371 12.13 -53.09 -2.60
CA ASN A 371 12.30 -52.43 -3.90
C ASN A 371 13.49 -51.46 -3.98
N GLY A 372 14.34 -51.42 -2.95
CA GLY A 372 15.53 -50.58 -2.96
C GLY A 372 16.27 -50.54 -1.62
N VAL A 373 17.06 -49.49 -1.41
CA VAL A 373 17.74 -49.19 -0.14
C VAL A 373 17.50 -47.76 0.28
N LEU A 374 17.39 -47.55 1.58
CA LEU A 374 17.30 -46.24 2.20
C LEU A 374 18.57 -45.95 3.02
N HIS A 375 19.07 -44.74 2.88
CA HIS A 375 20.22 -44.18 3.56
C HIS A 375 19.79 -42.89 4.25
N LEU A 376 20.04 -42.74 5.55
CA LEU A 376 19.72 -41.50 6.28
C LEU A 376 20.88 -40.54 6.28
N ILE A 377 20.62 -39.28 5.96
CA ILE A 377 21.64 -38.24 5.85
C ILE A 377 21.40 -37.11 6.85
N SER A 378 22.48 -36.41 7.23
CA SER A 378 22.47 -35.35 8.25
C SER A 378 21.86 -34.04 7.81
N SER A 379 21.86 -33.74 6.52
CA SER A 379 21.57 -32.42 5.97
C SER A 379 20.75 -32.54 4.68
N LEU A 380 19.97 -31.51 4.35
CA LEU A 380 19.09 -31.53 3.20
C LEU A 380 19.86 -31.23 1.90
N LEU A 381 19.71 -32.10 0.90
CA LEU A 381 20.25 -31.91 -0.44
C LEU A 381 19.29 -31.03 -1.27
N ILE A 382 19.64 -29.77 -1.47
CA ILE A 382 18.79 -28.80 -2.17
C ILE A 382 19.18 -28.75 -3.66
N PRO A 383 18.25 -29.02 -4.60
CA PRO A 383 18.55 -28.95 -6.02
C PRO A 383 18.93 -27.53 -6.46
N PRO A 384 19.93 -27.34 -7.34
CA PRO A 384 20.32 -26.01 -7.82
C PRO A 384 19.16 -25.33 -8.57
N GLY A 385 18.83 -24.11 -8.18
CA GLY A 385 17.71 -23.34 -8.75
C GLY A 385 16.34 -23.63 -8.11
N SER A 386 16.20 -24.74 -7.38
CA SER A 386 14.99 -25.06 -6.62
C SER A 386 15.01 -24.35 -5.26
N ILE A 387 13.83 -24.07 -4.69
CA ILE A 387 13.66 -23.40 -3.38
C ILE A 387 14.31 -22.00 -3.31
N GLN A 388 14.86 -21.46 -4.42
CA GLN A 388 15.37 -20.09 -4.42
C GLN A 388 14.28 -19.13 -3.91
N PRO A 389 14.62 -18.25 -2.96
CA PRO A 389 13.64 -17.44 -2.26
C PRO A 389 13.17 -16.30 -3.18
N THR A 390 12.30 -16.63 -4.14
CA THR A 390 11.70 -15.69 -5.07
C THR A 390 10.61 -14.87 -4.34
N PRO A 391 10.38 -13.61 -4.74
CA PRO A 391 9.30 -12.81 -4.17
C PRO A 391 7.94 -13.53 -4.20
N GLU A 392 7.66 -14.29 -5.26
CA GLU A 392 6.45 -15.11 -5.37
C GLU A 392 6.32 -16.13 -4.23
N LYS A 393 7.37 -16.91 -3.94
CA LYS A 393 7.34 -17.91 -2.86
C LYS A 393 7.14 -17.25 -1.49
N TYR A 394 7.77 -16.10 -1.24
CA TYR A 394 7.51 -15.31 -0.03
C TYR A 394 6.05 -14.88 0.07
N LEU A 395 5.45 -14.37 -1.01
CA LEU A 395 4.05 -13.94 -0.98
C LEU A 395 3.10 -15.10 -0.69
N LEU A 396 3.38 -16.30 -1.22
CA LEU A 396 2.61 -17.50 -0.92
C LEU A 396 2.71 -17.89 0.57
N THR A 397 3.92 -17.81 1.17
CA THR A 397 4.08 -18.09 2.61
C THR A 397 3.39 -17.11 3.52
N LEU A 398 3.21 -15.86 3.08
CA LEU A 398 2.63 -14.78 3.87
C LEU A 398 1.11 -14.70 3.76
N ASN A 399 0.47 -15.74 3.21
CA ASN A 399 -0.96 -15.82 2.98
C ASN A 399 -1.48 -14.71 2.03
N CYS A 400 -0.72 -14.43 0.96
CA CYS A 400 -1.09 -13.51 -0.11
C CYS A 400 -1.36 -14.30 -1.42
N THR A 401 -2.05 -15.43 -1.32
CA THR A 401 -2.25 -16.39 -2.42
C THR A 401 -3.18 -15.85 -3.50
N THR A 402 -4.23 -15.13 -3.10
CA THR A 402 -5.16 -14.46 -4.01
C THR A 402 -4.47 -13.29 -4.72
N PHE A 403 -3.59 -12.57 -4.03
CA PHE A 403 -2.79 -11.52 -4.66
C PHE A 403 -1.87 -12.08 -5.75
N VAL A 404 -1.22 -13.21 -5.50
CA VAL A 404 -0.40 -13.92 -6.49
C VAL A 404 -1.25 -14.40 -7.67
N SER A 405 -2.41 -15.02 -7.43
CA SER A 405 -3.30 -15.46 -8.51
C SER A 405 -3.77 -14.30 -9.40
N LEU A 406 -4.05 -13.14 -8.81
CA LEU A 406 -4.41 -11.93 -9.56
C LEU A 406 -3.25 -11.44 -10.45
N ILE A 407 -2.00 -11.50 -9.97
CA ILE A 407 -0.80 -11.17 -10.76
C ILE A 407 -0.64 -12.11 -11.96
N HIS A 408 -0.85 -13.41 -11.76
CA HIS A 408 -0.84 -14.41 -12.83
C HIS A 408 -1.94 -14.14 -13.87
N SER A 409 -3.16 -13.78 -13.43
CA SER A 409 -4.29 -13.51 -14.33
C SER A 409 -4.04 -12.36 -15.33
N VAL A 410 -3.13 -11.44 -14.98
CA VAL A 410 -2.80 -10.25 -15.78
C VAL A 410 -1.43 -10.33 -16.47
N ASN A 411 -0.73 -11.47 -16.35
CA ASN A 411 0.60 -11.68 -16.91
C ASN A 411 1.64 -10.67 -16.40
N LEU A 412 1.61 -10.35 -15.11
CA LEU A 412 2.60 -9.53 -14.40
C LEU A 412 3.64 -10.39 -13.63
N THR A 413 3.74 -11.68 -13.99
CA THR A 413 4.62 -12.67 -13.34
C THR A 413 6.10 -12.30 -13.40
N SER A 414 6.50 -11.51 -14.40
CA SER A 414 7.86 -10.98 -14.52
C SER A 414 8.28 -10.11 -13.34
N LEU A 415 7.35 -9.48 -12.62
CA LEU A 415 7.65 -8.64 -11.45
C LEU A 415 7.95 -9.47 -10.19
N ILE A 416 7.47 -10.71 -10.13
CA ILE A 416 7.56 -11.58 -8.94
C ILE A 416 8.53 -12.76 -9.12
N ASN A 417 8.82 -13.15 -10.36
CA ASN A 417 9.69 -14.30 -10.67
C ASN A 417 11.12 -13.89 -11.08
N SER A 418 11.39 -12.61 -11.38
CA SER A 418 12.72 -12.20 -11.86
C SER A 418 13.75 -12.10 -10.72
N THR A 419 14.57 -13.15 -10.58
CA THR A 419 15.85 -13.10 -9.86
C THR A 419 16.89 -12.19 -10.57
N GLU A 420 16.68 -11.90 -11.85
CA GLU A 420 17.55 -11.04 -12.69
C GLU A 420 17.48 -9.54 -12.37
N SER A 421 16.54 -9.08 -11.55
CA SER A 421 16.52 -7.68 -11.06
C SER A 421 17.78 -7.33 -10.23
N ASN A 422 18.50 -8.36 -9.74
CA ASN A 422 19.81 -8.25 -9.11
C ASN A 422 20.95 -7.85 -10.06
N ALA A 423 20.79 -7.97 -11.39
CA ALA A 423 21.87 -7.65 -12.35
C ALA A 423 22.08 -6.14 -12.56
N LYS A 424 21.18 -5.27 -12.09
CA LYS A 424 21.27 -3.80 -12.25
C LYS A 424 20.98 -2.99 -10.98
N GLY A 425 21.03 -3.60 -9.78
CA GLY A 425 20.80 -2.89 -8.52
C GLY A 425 19.40 -2.23 -8.41
N ALA A 426 18.45 -2.67 -9.23
CA ALA A 426 17.09 -2.16 -9.27
C ALA A 426 16.18 -3.07 -8.44
N GLY A 427 16.43 -3.14 -7.13
CA GLY A 427 15.58 -3.92 -6.24
C GLY A 427 14.13 -3.42 -6.23
N ILE A 428 13.18 -4.24 -5.81
CA ILE A 428 11.74 -3.92 -5.88
C ILE A 428 11.14 -3.88 -4.47
N THR A 429 10.24 -2.93 -4.21
CA THR A 429 9.41 -2.94 -3.00
C THR A 429 7.99 -3.33 -3.37
N ILE A 430 7.46 -4.38 -2.76
CA ILE A 430 6.13 -4.94 -3.03
C ILE A 430 5.19 -4.56 -1.88
N LEU A 431 4.06 -3.97 -2.21
CA LEU A 431 2.99 -3.65 -1.28
C LEU A 431 1.94 -4.75 -1.43
N ALA A 432 1.90 -5.72 -0.52
CA ALA A 432 1.09 -6.93 -0.67
C ALA A 432 -0.07 -6.93 0.36
N PRO A 433 -1.35 -6.89 -0.08
CA PRO A 433 -2.47 -7.20 0.78
C PRO A 433 -2.56 -8.73 1.01
N ARG A 434 -2.87 -9.13 2.24
CA ARG A 434 -3.14 -10.53 2.58
C ARG A 434 -4.50 -10.99 2.06
N ASP A 435 -4.72 -12.29 2.04
CA ASP A 435 -5.97 -12.89 1.56
C ASP A 435 -7.18 -12.52 2.42
N ASP A 436 -7.01 -12.41 3.74
CA ASP A 436 -8.06 -11.94 4.67
C ASP A 436 -8.45 -10.48 4.38
N VAL A 437 -7.47 -9.64 4.08
CA VAL A 437 -7.67 -8.24 3.68
C VAL A 437 -8.42 -8.15 2.35
N LEU A 438 -8.06 -8.98 1.36
CA LEU A 438 -8.73 -9.02 0.06
C LEU A 438 -10.15 -9.60 0.16
N GLU A 439 -10.39 -10.60 1.01
CA GLU A 439 -11.73 -11.15 1.22
C GLU A 439 -12.67 -10.12 1.85
N LEU A 440 -12.20 -9.36 2.86
CA LEU A 440 -12.98 -8.29 3.47
C LEU A 440 -13.32 -7.20 2.46
N TYR A 441 -12.35 -6.80 1.65
CA TYR A 441 -12.54 -5.74 0.66
C TYR A 441 -13.44 -6.18 -0.52
N GLY A 442 -13.36 -7.46 -0.91
CA GLY A 442 -14.18 -8.02 -1.99
C GLY A 442 -15.66 -8.22 -1.64
N ARG A 443 -16.02 -8.22 -0.35
CA ARG A 443 -17.39 -8.53 0.12
C ARG A 443 -18.33 -7.33 0.09
N ASP A 444 -17.81 -6.12 0.24
CA ASP A 444 -18.66 -4.96 0.55
C ASP A 444 -19.13 -4.18 -0.68
N ASP A 445 -18.34 -4.04 -1.77
CA ASP A 445 -18.66 -2.97 -2.75
C ASP A 445 -18.66 -3.33 -4.25
N GLY A 446 -18.40 -4.57 -4.70
CA GLY A 446 -18.46 -4.92 -6.14
C GLY A 446 -17.53 -4.11 -7.07
N GLU A 447 -16.63 -3.30 -6.51
CA GLU A 447 -15.70 -2.41 -7.22
C GLU A 447 -14.34 -3.06 -7.50
N PHE A 448 -14.04 -4.24 -6.91
CA PHE A 448 -12.79 -4.92 -7.20
C PHE A 448 -12.75 -5.34 -8.69
N PRO A 449 -11.72 -4.96 -9.45
CA PRO A 449 -11.64 -5.26 -10.87
C PRO A 449 -11.68 -6.76 -11.15
N LYS A 450 -12.43 -7.17 -12.18
CA LYS A 450 -12.48 -8.56 -12.63
C LYS A 450 -11.09 -9.07 -13.04
N GLU A 451 -10.85 -10.36 -12.84
CA GLU A 451 -9.63 -11.04 -13.27
C GLU A 451 -9.37 -10.82 -14.77
N GLY A 452 -8.09 -10.59 -15.12
CA GLY A 452 -7.66 -10.29 -16.49
C GLY A 452 -8.08 -8.91 -17.04
N SER A 453 -8.79 -8.07 -16.27
CA SER A 453 -9.18 -6.74 -16.74
C SER A 453 -7.99 -5.75 -16.77
N PRO A 454 -7.99 -4.76 -17.69
CA PRO A 454 -6.95 -3.72 -17.71
C PRO A 454 -6.97 -2.84 -16.45
N ALA A 455 -8.14 -2.72 -15.79
CA ALA A 455 -8.26 -2.04 -14.50
C ALA A 455 -7.53 -2.80 -13.39
N LEU A 456 -7.60 -4.14 -13.37
CA LEU A 456 -6.82 -4.96 -12.44
C LEU A 456 -5.33 -4.81 -12.69
N LYS A 457 -4.90 -4.79 -13.97
CA LYS A 457 -3.49 -4.52 -14.33
C LYS A 457 -2.99 -3.23 -13.72
N ARG A 458 -3.77 -2.16 -13.87
CA ARG A 458 -3.46 -0.84 -13.34
C ARG A 458 -3.35 -0.85 -11.82
N LEU A 459 -4.31 -1.50 -11.14
CA LEU A 459 -4.29 -1.65 -9.68
C LEU A 459 -3.04 -2.40 -9.21
N LEU A 460 -2.73 -3.55 -9.81
CA LEU A 460 -1.59 -4.38 -9.40
C LEU A 460 -0.25 -3.67 -9.65
N GLN A 461 -0.07 -3.00 -10.79
CA GLN A 461 1.16 -2.22 -11.06
C GLN A 461 1.41 -1.11 -10.02
N TYR A 462 0.34 -0.54 -9.45
CA TYR A 462 0.45 0.49 -8.41
C TYR A 462 1.00 -0.04 -7.07
N HIS A 463 0.95 -1.36 -6.85
CA HIS A 463 1.48 -2.01 -5.65
C HIS A 463 2.99 -2.29 -5.73
N PHE A 464 3.64 -2.06 -6.87
CA PHE A 464 5.08 -2.27 -7.04
C PHE A 464 5.83 -0.94 -7.12
N LEU A 465 6.85 -0.77 -6.29
CA LEU A 465 7.72 0.41 -6.29
C LEU A 465 9.12 0.03 -6.81
N PRO A 466 9.71 0.82 -7.72
CA PRO A 466 11.11 0.69 -8.08
C PRO A 466 12.00 1.09 -6.91
N GLY A 467 13.02 0.30 -6.64
CA GLY A 467 13.98 0.51 -5.56
C GLY A 467 13.57 -0.14 -4.25
N ILE A 468 14.55 -0.25 -3.35
CA ILE A 468 14.37 -0.78 -2.00
C ILE A 468 14.08 0.39 -1.04
N TRP A 469 12.80 0.51 -0.65
CA TRP A 469 12.27 1.56 0.22
C TRP A 469 12.14 1.07 1.66
N GLY A 470 13.26 1.01 2.38
CA GLY A 470 13.26 0.70 3.81
C GLY A 470 12.67 1.84 4.66
N PRO A 471 12.21 1.54 5.90
CA PRO A 471 11.53 2.50 6.79
C PRO A 471 12.40 3.71 7.19
N GLU A 472 13.71 3.62 7.03
CA GLU A 472 14.65 4.72 7.26
C GLU A 472 14.69 5.75 6.12
N LYS A 473 14.42 5.32 4.88
CA LYS A 473 14.43 6.18 3.69
C LYS A 473 13.11 6.96 3.54
N LEU A 474 12.03 6.46 4.13
CA LEU A 474 10.70 7.06 4.05
C LEU A 474 10.62 8.32 4.92
N LYS A 475 10.08 9.39 4.32
CA LYS A 475 9.82 10.67 4.97
C LYS A 475 8.33 10.97 4.88
N ASP A 476 7.82 11.70 5.87
CA ASP A 476 6.43 12.14 5.87
C ASP A 476 6.16 13.09 4.69
N GLY A 477 5.08 12.83 3.95
CA GLY A 477 4.71 13.55 2.74
C GLY A 477 5.54 13.19 1.50
N ALA A 478 6.39 12.16 1.55
CA ALA A 478 7.19 11.78 0.38
C ALA A 478 6.32 11.19 -0.74
N LEU A 479 6.59 11.60 -1.98
CA LEU A 479 5.99 11.03 -3.19
C LEU A 479 6.98 10.06 -3.83
N ILE A 480 6.57 8.80 -3.98
CA ILE A 480 7.38 7.72 -4.54
C ILE A 480 6.78 7.26 -5.86
N GLU A 481 7.58 7.16 -6.90
CA GLU A 481 7.14 6.62 -8.19
C GLU A 481 6.78 5.14 -8.07
N THR A 482 5.74 4.70 -8.77
CA THR A 482 5.31 3.30 -8.84
C THR A 482 5.66 2.69 -10.21
N MET A 483 5.42 1.39 -10.38
CA MET A 483 5.50 0.72 -11.70
C MET A 483 4.29 0.99 -12.60
N LEU A 484 3.27 1.68 -12.10
CA LEU A 484 2.10 2.03 -12.90
C LEU A 484 2.42 3.17 -13.86
N GLU A 485 2.29 2.91 -15.16
CA GLU A 485 2.32 3.93 -16.21
C GLU A 485 0.88 4.34 -16.56
N GLU A 486 0.62 5.65 -16.59
CA GLU A 486 -0.71 6.18 -16.89
C GLU A 486 -0.72 7.02 -18.17
N ASP A 487 -1.69 6.75 -19.04
CA ASP A 487 -1.95 7.54 -20.25
C ASP A 487 -2.25 9.01 -19.90
N GLY A 488 -2.93 9.25 -18.77
CA GLY A 488 -3.23 10.59 -18.27
C GLY A 488 -1.99 11.39 -17.85
N LEU A 489 -0.86 10.72 -17.63
CA LEU A 489 0.44 11.34 -17.38
C LEU A 489 1.35 11.33 -18.61
N GLU A 490 0.79 11.08 -19.81
CA GLU A 490 1.52 10.97 -21.07
C GLU A 490 2.57 9.84 -21.07
N GLY A 491 2.20 8.69 -20.47
CA GLY A 491 3.12 7.56 -20.26
C GLY A 491 4.07 7.74 -19.08
N GLY A 492 3.87 8.77 -18.26
CA GLY A 492 4.57 8.95 -17.00
C GLY A 492 4.18 7.91 -15.96
N LYS A 493 5.09 7.67 -15.01
CA LYS A 493 4.83 6.80 -13.85
C LYS A 493 3.98 7.53 -12.83
N GLN A 494 2.97 6.84 -12.31
CA GLN A 494 2.13 7.36 -11.24
C GLN A 494 2.90 7.34 -9.91
N VAL A 495 2.64 8.34 -9.07
CA VAL A 495 3.27 8.47 -7.76
C VAL A 495 2.35 7.99 -6.64
N LEU A 496 2.95 7.64 -5.51
CA LEU A 496 2.32 7.16 -4.30
C LEU A 496 2.78 8.02 -3.13
N ARG A 497 1.84 8.57 -2.38
CA ARG A 497 2.11 9.35 -1.18
C ARG A 497 2.39 8.44 0.01
N VAL A 498 3.45 8.76 0.76
CA VAL A 498 3.82 8.09 2.00
C VAL A 498 3.68 9.05 3.17
N ASP A 499 2.90 8.64 4.16
CA ASP A 499 2.74 9.37 5.43
C ASP A 499 3.46 8.60 6.54
N VAL A 500 4.27 9.30 7.32
CA VAL A 500 5.11 8.71 8.38
C VAL A 500 4.85 9.47 9.67
N SER A 501 4.15 8.83 10.61
CA SER A 501 3.85 9.41 11.92
C SER A 501 4.60 8.69 13.04
N PRO A 502 5.04 9.39 14.10
CA PRO A 502 5.54 8.72 15.31
C PRO A 502 4.41 7.93 15.97
N GLU A 503 4.70 6.71 16.43
CA GLU A 503 3.70 5.77 16.97
C GLU A 503 2.95 6.30 18.20
N ASN A 504 3.63 7.08 19.04
CA ASN A 504 3.05 7.84 20.14
C ASN A 504 2.74 9.25 19.65
N GLY A 505 1.45 9.57 19.48
CA GLY A 505 0.95 10.91 19.13
C GLY A 505 1.16 11.97 20.21
N LEU A 506 2.25 11.87 20.98
CA LEU A 506 2.68 12.80 22.00
C LEU A 506 4.09 13.23 21.60
N ASP A 507 4.38 14.53 21.63
CA ASP A 507 5.74 15.06 21.49
C ASP A 507 6.60 14.54 22.66
N VAL A 508 7.15 13.33 22.52
CA VAL A 508 7.93 12.69 23.59
C VAL A 508 9.37 13.22 23.53
N GLN A 509 9.61 14.34 24.20
CA GLN A 509 10.96 14.80 24.58
C GLN A 509 11.64 13.92 25.65
N VAL A 510 11.04 12.80 26.06
CA VAL A 510 11.58 11.92 27.10
C VAL A 510 11.43 10.45 26.70
N VAL A 511 12.29 9.95 25.81
CA VAL A 511 12.46 8.49 25.62
C VAL A 511 13.87 8.11 26.06
N ARG A 512 13.94 7.14 26.97
CA ARG A 512 15.18 6.49 27.41
C ARG A 512 15.79 5.71 26.24
N LYS A 513 17.12 5.72 26.15
CA LYS A 513 17.96 5.26 25.03
C LYS A 513 17.80 3.80 24.53
N SER A 514 16.83 3.01 25.00
CA SER A 514 16.75 1.57 24.66
C SER A 514 15.55 1.13 23.81
N ASP A 515 14.48 1.93 23.68
CA ASP A 515 13.36 1.62 22.76
C ASP A 515 13.30 2.69 21.67
N LYS A 516 13.67 2.32 20.44
CA LYS A 516 13.39 3.19 19.28
C LYS A 516 11.87 3.22 19.11
N PRO A 517 11.19 4.38 19.19
CA PRO A 517 9.76 4.45 18.96
C PRO A 517 9.44 3.97 17.54
N GLY A 518 8.47 3.08 17.39
CA GLY A 518 8.02 2.63 16.07
C GLY A 518 7.53 3.80 15.22
N LYS A 519 7.76 3.73 13.91
CA LYS A 519 7.20 4.68 12.95
C LYS A 519 5.96 4.05 12.35
N LYS A 520 4.79 4.69 12.47
CA LYS A 520 3.58 4.29 11.75
C LYS A 520 3.70 4.79 10.31
N ILE A 521 3.85 3.86 9.38
CA ILE A 521 3.98 4.13 7.95
C ILE A 521 2.64 3.85 7.28
N ARG A 522 2.19 4.76 6.40
CA ARG A 522 1.02 4.58 5.56
C ARG A 522 1.37 4.88 4.11
N PHE A 523 0.94 4.01 3.21
CA PHE A 523 1.04 4.16 1.76
C PHE A 523 -0.35 4.49 1.21
N ALA A 524 -0.53 5.68 0.62
CA ALA A 524 -1.85 6.19 0.21
C ALA A 524 -2.96 5.99 1.28
N GLY A 525 -2.62 6.28 2.53
CA GLY A 525 -3.49 6.11 3.68
C GLY A 525 -3.69 4.67 4.18
N ALA A 526 -3.25 3.64 3.44
CA ALA A 526 -3.23 2.25 3.89
C ALA A 526 -2.05 2.02 4.85
N GLY A 527 -2.33 1.56 6.07
CA GLY A 527 -1.30 1.22 7.05
C GLY A 527 -0.61 -0.11 6.77
N ILE A 528 0.59 -0.28 7.28
CA ILE A 528 1.30 -1.57 7.31
C ILE A 528 0.79 -2.42 8.49
N LEU A 529 0.66 -3.73 8.28
CA LEU A 529 0.21 -4.68 9.31
C LEU A 529 1.36 -5.12 10.21
N ASP A 530 2.50 -5.45 9.59
CA ASP A 530 3.69 -6.00 10.23
C ASP A 530 4.96 -5.26 9.77
N GLU A 531 6.10 -5.58 10.39
CA GLU A 531 7.41 -5.09 9.96
C GLU A 531 7.73 -5.54 8.52
N PRO A 532 8.45 -4.72 7.74
CA PRO A 532 8.77 -5.06 6.36
C PRO A 532 9.72 -6.25 6.28
N ILE A 533 9.40 -7.20 5.40
CA ILE A 533 10.12 -8.46 5.27
C ILE A 533 11.18 -8.29 4.16
N PRO A 534 12.49 -8.34 4.50
CA PRO A 534 13.54 -8.25 3.50
C PRO A 534 13.58 -9.52 2.66
N ILE A 535 13.62 -9.36 1.34
CA ILE A 535 13.79 -10.45 0.38
C ILE A 535 15.07 -10.22 -0.42
N ASP A 536 15.62 -11.27 -1.04
CA ASP A 536 16.77 -11.10 -1.91
C ASP A 536 16.39 -10.23 -3.12
N GLY A 537 17.05 -9.09 -3.28
CA GLY A 537 16.71 -8.09 -4.30
C GLY A 537 15.48 -7.21 -4.00
N GLY A 538 14.89 -7.21 -2.79
CA GLY A 538 13.68 -6.43 -2.54
C GLY A 538 13.18 -6.32 -1.10
N LEU A 539 11.97 -5.78 -0.95
CA LEU A 539 11.29 -5.61 0.35
C LEU A 539 9.78 -5.81 0.21
N ILE A 540 9.14 -6.54 1.12
CA ILE A 540 7.68 -6.74 1.13
C ILE A 540 7.06 -6.00 2.31
N TYR A 541 6.03 -5.19 2.04
CA TYR A 541 5.15 -4.61 3.05
C TYR A 541 3.79 -5.27 3.01
N LEU A 542 3.33 -5.76 4.16
CA LEU A 542 1.97 -6.29 4.30
C LEU A 542 0.98 -5.15 4.57
N MET A 543 0.00 -5.00 3.69
CA MET A 543 -0.92 -3.85 3.70
C MET A 543 -2.24 -4.17 4.39
N SER A 544 -2.75 -3.22 5.16
CA SER A 544 -4.06 -3.30 5.84
C SER A 544 -5.28 -3.21 4.91
N ARG A 545 -5.08 -2.74 3.67
CA ARG A 545 -6.07 -2.68 2.59
C ARG A 545 -5.36 -2.63 1.24
N PRO A 546 -5.98 -3.10 0.14
CA PRO A 546 -5.42 -2.88 -1.20
C PRO A 546 -5.31 -1.38 -1.48
N ILE A 547 -4.26 -1.00 -2.19
CA ILE A 547 -3.99 0.39 -2.55
C ILE A 547 -4.65 0.68 -3.89
N GLU A 548 -5.55 1.65 -3.90
CA GLU A 548 -6.25 2.04 -5.13
C GLU A 548 -5.47 3.12 -5.90
N PRO A 549 -5.33 2.96 -7.22
CA PRO A 549 -4.72 4.00 -8.05
C PRO A 549 -5.62 5.25 -8.07
N PRO A 550 -5.02 6.46 -8.15
CA PRO A 550 -5.80 7.69 -8.16
C PRO A 550 -6.83 7.76 -9.30
N THR A 551 -8.05 8.20 -8.96
CA THR A 551 -9.14 8.38 -9.93
C THR A 551 -9.04 9.71 -10.68
N ASP A 552 -9.97 9.94 -11.61
CA ASP A 552 -10.10 11.22 -12.31
C ASP A 552 -10.29 12.38 -11.35
N ALA A 553 -9.73 13.55 -11.69
CA ALA A 553 -9.78 14.74 -10.84
C ALA A 553 -11.18 15.09 -10.34
N LEU A 554 -12.21 14.92 -11.18
CA LEU A 554 -13.59 15.23 -10.79
C LEU A 554 -14.17 14.23 -9.79
N LYS A 555 -13.84 12.94 -9.93
CA LYS A 555 -14.26 11.92 -8.97
C LYS A 555 -13.56 12.14 -7.62
N THR A 556 -12.30 12.55 -7.64
CA THR A 556 -11.52 12.84 -6.44
C THR A 556 -12.07 14.05 -5.66
N ILE A 557 -12.52 15.10 -6.36
CA ILE A 557 -13.04 16.33 -5.74
C ILE A 557 -14.51 16.18 -5.31
N LEU A 558 -15.30 15.33 -5.97
CA LEU A 558 -16.75 15.19 -5.77
C LEU A 558 -17.19 14.98 -4.29
N PRO A 559 -16.50 14.17 -3.46
CA PRO A 559 -16.88 13.99 -2.06
C PRO A 559 -16.67 15.23 -1.18
N SER A 560 -15.84 16.18 -1.64
CA SER A 560 -15.43 17.34 -0.85
C SER A 560 -16.41 18.50 -1.02
N LEU A 561 -17.21 18.76 0.01
CA LEU A 561 -18.23 19.83 0.01
C LEU A 561 -17.62 21.23 -0.21
N GLU A 562 -16.36 21.43 0.19
CA GLU A 562 -15.60 22.68 0.07
C GLU A 562 -15.45 23.19 -1.37
N TYR A 563 -15.62 22.31 -2.37
CA TYR A 563 -15.44 22.65 -3.79
C TYR A 563 -16.76 22.64 -4.58
N SER A 564 -17.90 22.57 -3.90
CA SER A 564 -19.23 22.47 -4.53
C SER A 564 -19.51 23.58 -5.55
N THR A 565 -19.10 24.82 -5.25
CA THR A 565 -19.32 25.98 -6.15
C THR A 565 -18.46 25.88 -7.41
N PHE A 566 -17.21 25.41 -7.26
CA PHE A 566 -16.32 25.18 -8.39
C PHE A 566 -16.79 24.00 -9.26
N LEU A 567 -17.27 22.91 -8.66
CA LEU A 567 -17.85 21.80 -9.40
C LEU A 567 -19.11 22.25 -10.17
N ALA A 568 -20.00 23.01 -9.53
CA ALA A 568 -21.19 23.55 -10.18
C ALA A 568 -20.84 24.44 -11.38
N SER A 569 -19.78 25.24 -11.28
CA SER A 569 -19.30 26.09 -12.38
C SER A 569 -18.67 25.27 -13.52
N LEU A 570 -17.98 24.17 -13.20
CA LEU A 570 -17.43 23.25 -14.20
C LEU A 570 -18.52 22.50 -14.98
N TYR A 571 -19.55 22.01 -14.29
CA TYR A 571 -20.68 21.35 -14.95
C TYR A 571 -21.53 22.34 -15.76
N SER A 572 -21.73 23.57 -15.28
CA SER A 572 -22.48 24.59 -16.02
C SER A 572 -21.77 25.03 -17.31
N THR A 573 -20.43 25.00 -17.35
CA THR A 573 -19.64 25.33 -18.53
C THR A 573 -19.49 24.18 -19.54
N SER A 574 -19.95 22.97 -19.20
CA SER A 574 -19.77 21.77 -20.02
C SER A 574 -18.28 21.40 -20.25
N LEU A 575 -17.38 21.86 -19.37
CA LEU A 575 -15.95 21.57 -19.43
C LEU A 575 -15.58 20.24 -18.75
N ALA A 576 -16.50 19.68 -17.95
CA ALA A 576 -16.24 18.49 -17.14
C ALA A 576 -15.67 17.30 -17.94
N ASP A 577 -16.22 17.01 -19.12
CA ASP A 577 -15.74 15.88 -19.93
C ASP A 577 -14.45 16.17 -20.70
N VAL A 578 -14.16 17.44 -20.96
CA VAL A 578 -12.90 17.87 -21.58
C VAL A 578 -11.79 17.68 -20.57
N VAL A 579 -11.97 18.25 -19.37
CA VAL A 579 -11.02 18.24 -18.25
C VAL A 579 -10.58 16.83 -17.86
N LYS A 580 -11.50 15.86 -17.81
CA LYS A 580 -11.16 14.45 -17.50
C LYS A 580 -10.14 13.83 -18.44
N ARG A 581 -10.03 14.32 -19.68
CA ARG A 581 -9.22 13.72 -20.75
C ARG A 581 -7.91 14.46 -20.99
N ILE A 582 -7.69 15.61 -20.36
CA ILE A 582 -6.49 16.40 -20.59
C ILE A 582 -5.35 15.78 -19.78
N PRO A 583 -4.30 15.29 -20.44
CA PRO A 583 -3.17 14.72 -19.73
C PRO A 583 -2.32 15.81 -19.07
N ARG A 584 -1.57 15.43 -18.04
CA ARG A 584 -0.55 16.25 -17.36
C ARG A 584 -1.05 17.60 -16.86
N THR A 585 -2.08 17.56 -16.03
CA THR A 585 -2.73 18.76 -15.51
C THR A 585 -2.52 18.95 -14.02
N THR A 586 -2.30 20.21 -13.61
CA THR A 586 -2.37 20.61 -12.20
C THR A 586 -3.62 21.47 -11.99
N PHE A 587 -4.51 21.03 -11.13
CA PHE A 587 -5.75 21.74 -10.78
C PHE A 587 -5.53 22.63 -9.57
N LEU A 588 -5.72 23.93 -9.75
CA LEU A 588 -5.75 24.91 -8.66
C LEU A 588 -7.22 25.17 -8.30
N VAL A 589 -7.74 24.48 -7.29
CA VAL A 589 -9.18 24.49 -6.99
C VAL A 589 -9.49 25.53 -5.92
N PRO A 590 -10.26 26.59 -6.25
CA PRO A 590 -10.71 27.56 -5.27
C PRO A 590 -11.79 26.99 -4.35
N THR A 591 -11.72 27.32 -3.06
CA THR A 591 -12.73 26.93 -2.06
C THR A 591 -14.06 27.67 -2.26
N ASN A 592 -15.15 27.20 -1.64
CA ASN A 592 -16.43 27.91 -1.65
C ASN A 592 -16.31 29.33 -1.06
N GLU A 593 -15.40 29.54 -0.11
CA GLU A 593 -15.14 30.85 0.49
C GLU A 593 -14.51 31.81 -0.53
N ALA A 594 -13.57 31.33 -1.35
CA ALA A 594 -13.00 32.09 -2.47
C ALA A 594 -14.08 32.68 -3.39
N TRP A 595 -15.09 31.87 -3.74
CA TRP A 595 -16.22 32.30 -4.56
C TRP A 595 -17.16 33.26 -3.84
N LYS A 596 -17.27 33.17 -2.52
CA LYS A 596 -18.06 34.10 -1.72
C LYS A 596 -17.38 35.47 -1.62
N ASN A 597 -16.05 35.48 -1.46
CA ASN A 597 -15.24 36.70 -1.35
C ASN A 597 -15.31 37.56 -2.62
N LEU A 598 -15.47 36.95 -3.79
CA LEU A 598 -15.70 37.67 -5.05
C LEU A 598 -17.02 38.47 -5.12
N GLY A 599 -17.98 38.20 -4.24
CA GLY A 599 -19.24 38.93 -4.14
C GLY A 599 -20.04 38.97 -5.46
N LEU A 600 -20.22 40.17 -6.01
CA LEU A 600 -21.00 40.42 -7.21
C LEU A 600 -20.37 39.81 -8.47
N VAL A 601 -19.05 39.65 -8.48
CA VAL A 601 -18.31 39.05 -9.61
C VAL A 601 -18.71 37.58 -9.79
N THR A 602 -18.96 36.86 -8.70
CA THR A 602 -19.47 35.48 -8.78
C THR A 602 -20.83 35.42 -9.45
N ARG A 603 -21.73 36.36 -9.15
CA ARG A 603 -23.04 36.44 -9.82
C ARG A 603 -22.90 36.73 -11.31
N TYR A 604 -21.95 37.59 -11.68
CA TYR A 604 -21.62 37.88 -13.07
C TYR A 604 -21.11 36.65 -13.81
N LEU A 605 -20.16 35.90 -13.21
CA LEU A 605 -19.58 34.72 -13.85
C LEU A 605 -20.59 33.57 -13.98
N LEU A 606 -21.52 33.43 -13.04
CA LEU A 606 -22.57 32.41 -13.08
C LEU A 606 -23.76 32.78 -13.97
N GLU A 607 -23.80 33.98 -14.53
CA GLU A 607 -24.86 34.41 -15.44
C GLU A 607 -24.81 33.60 -16.76
N PRO A 608 -25.94 33.08 -17.27
CA PRO A 608 -25.95 32.25 -18.48
C PRO A 608 -25.34 32.95 -19.72
N SER A 609 -25.50 34.28 -19.83
CA SER A 609 -24.89 35.09 -20.90
C SER A 609 -23.37 35.17 -20.84
N LYS A 610 -22.77 34.85 -19.69
CA LYS A 610 -21.33 34.99 -19.42
C LYS A 610 -20.60 33.65 -19.26
N LYS A 611 -21.23 32.55 -19.69
CA LYS A 611 -20.64 31.19 -19.71
C LYS A 611 -19.27 31.13 -20.40
N ALA A 612 -19.03 31.95 -21.44
CA ALA A 612 -17.73 32.01 -22.13
C ALA A 612 -16.60 32.59 -21.25
N ASP A 613 -16.91 33.59 -20.43
CA ASP A 613 -15.96 34.19 -19.50
C ASP A 613 -15.66 33.21 -18.37
N LEU A 614 -16.69 32.55 -17.82
CA LEU A 614 -16.53 31.51 -16.81
C LEU A 614 -15.67 30.34 -17.32
N LYS A 615 -15.83 29.93 -18.58
CA LYS A 615 -15.00 28.91 -19.22
C LYS A 615 -13.51 29.28 -19.17
N LYS A 616 -13.17 30.54 -19.47
CA LYS A 616 -11.78 31.05 -19.42
C LYS A 616 -11.24 31.07 -17.99
N VAL A 617 -12.05 31.53 -17.03
CA VAL A 617 -11.68 31.51 -15.60
C VAL A 617 -11.33 30.08 -15.16
N ILE A 618 -12.17 29.09 -15.47
CA ILE A 618 -11.92 27.70 -15.10
C ILE A 618 -10.66 27.15 -15.77
N LEU A 619 -10.46 27.39 -17.07
CA LEU A 619 -9.25 26.94 -17.78
C LEU A 619 -7.98 27.63 -17.27
N HIS A 620 -8.09 28.84 -16.73
CA HIS A 620 -6.97 29.54 -16.11
C HIS A 620 -6.48 28.82 -14.84
N HIS A 621 -7.39 28.21 -14.09
CA HIS A 621 -7.05 27.46 -12.86
C HIS A 621 -6.40 26.09 -13.14
N ILE A 622 -6.25 25.70 -14.40
CA ILE A 622 -5.65 24.42 -14.78
C ILE A 622 -4.31 24.70 -15.47
N LEU A 623 -3.22 24.20 -14.90
CA LEU A 623 -1.89 24.29 -15.50
C LEU A 623 -1.67 23.15 -16.49
N GLY A 624 -0.92 23.43 -17.56
CA GLY A 624 -0.53 22.44 -18.58
C GLY A 624 0.68 21.57 -18.20
N SER A 625 1.07 21.54 -16.92
CA SER A 625 2.11 20.67 -16.38
C SER A 625 1.68 20.06 -15.03
N VAL A 626 2.29 18.94 -14.64
CA VAL A 626 2.09 18.31 -13.32
C VAL A 626 3.13 18.86 -12.35
N GLU A 627 2.68 19.63 -11.37
CA GLU A 627 3.55 20.26 -10.37
C GLU A 627 3.16 19.80 -8.97
N TYR A 628 3.98 18.92 -8.40
CA TYR A 628 3.83 18.48 -7.01
C TYR A 628 4.27 19.57 -6.03
N GLY A 629 3.78 19.50 -4.79
CA GLY A 629 4.02 20.49 -3.73
C GLY A 629 5.50 20.78 -3.51
N ASP A 630 6.35 19.75 -3.50
CA ASP A 630 7.81 19.92 -3.35
C ASP A 630 8.44 20.74 -4.50
N SER A 631 7.96 20.57 -5.74
CA SER A 631 8.41 21.36 -6.91
C SER A 631 7.96 22.82 -6.80
N LEU A 632 6.72 23.03 -6.35
CA LEU A 632 6.10 24.35 -6.17
C LEU A 632 6.75 25.14 -5.04
N VAL A 633 7.11 24.46 -3.96
CA VAL A 633 7.88 25.06 -2.89
C VAL A 633 9.23 25.47 -3.47
N GLY A 634 9.98 24.60 -4.16
CA GLY A 634 11.34 24.83 -4.67
C GLY A 634 11.58 26.06 -5.58
N GLY A 635 12.00 27.20 -5.02
CA GLY A 635 12.41 28.40 -5.77
C GLY A 635 11.94 29.71 -5.12
N SER A 636 12.46 30.86 -5.56
CA SER A 636 11.99 32.19 -5.13
C SER A 636 10.72 32.63 -5.89
N GLY A 637 10.57 32.22 -7.15
CA GLY A 637 9.32 32.33 -7.90
C GLY A 637 9.41 31.65 -9.26
N ARG A 638 8.26 31.19 -9.78
CA ARG A 638 8.12 30.49 -11.06
C ARG A 638 6.85 30.93 -11.78
N THR A 639 6.86 30.87 -13.10
CA THR A 639 5.70 31.17 -13.93
C THR A 639 5.25 29.90 -14.65
N PHE A 640 3.95 29.62 -14.62
CA PHE A 640 3.33 28.47 -15.26
C PHE A 640 2.29 28.91 -16.26
N GLN A 641 2.19 28.18 -17.36
CA GLN A 641 1.17 28.46 -18.37
C GLN A 641 -0.12 27.71 -18.02
N SER A 642 -1.23 28.44 -17.98
CA SER A 642 -2.57 27.84 -17.84
C SER A 642 -3.08 27.30 -19.17
N LEU A 643 -4.06 26.39 -19.14
CA LEU A 643 -4.72 25.86 -20.34
C LEU A 643 -5.52 26.92 -21.12
N GLU A 644 -5.85 28.04 -20.49
CA GLU A 644 -6.44 29.19 -21.17
C GLU A 644 -5.42 29.92 -22.06
N GLY A 645 -4.11 29.78 -21.74
CA GLY A 645 -2.99 30.41 -22.44
C GLY A 645 -2.35 31.56 -21.66
N SER A 646 -3.02 32.08 -20.62
CA SER A 646 -2.46 33.09 -19.72
C SER A 646 -1.55 32.47 -18.65
N ASP A 647 -0.60 33.28 -18.18
CA ASP A 647 0.40 32.83 -17.21
C ASP A 647 -0.07 33.00 -15.76
N ILE A 648 0.39 32.13 -14.88
CA ILE A 648 0.23 32.19 -13.43
C ILE A 648 1.61 32.28 -12.80
N TYR A 649 1.82 33.32 -12.00
CA TYR A 649 3.05 33.55 -11.27
C TYR A 649 2.91 33.02 -9.84
N LEU A 650 3.89 32.23 -9.41
CA LEU A 650 4.00 31.63 -8.10
C LEU A 650 5.22 32.22 -7.39
N GLU A 651 5.01 32.76 -6.19
CA GLU A 651 6.04 33.38 -5.37
C GLU A 651 6.07 32.73 -3.99
N ARG A 652 7.28 32.43 -3.52
CA ARG A 652 7.47 31.88 -2.18
C ARG A 652 7.64 33.02 -1.18
N HIS A 653 6.73 33.13 -0.22
CA HIS A 653 6.87 34.06 0.89
C HIS A 653 7.37 33.30 2.13
N ILE A 654 8.59 33.59 2.55
CA ILE A 654 9.16 33.09 3.81
C ILE A 654 8.90 34.17 4.85
N ALA A 655 8.07 33.87 5.86
CA ALA A 655 7.97 34.75 7.03
C ALA A 655 9.37 34.87 7.64
N SER A 656 9.98 36.05 7.60
CA SER A 656 11.32 36.29 8.15
C SER A 656 11.26 36.13 9.66
N ALA A 657 11.57 34.94 10.16
CA ALA A 657 11.92 34.74 11.56
C ALA A 657 13.28 35.41 11.79
N SER A 658 13.26 36.63 12.31
CA SER A 658 14.43 37.45 12.65
C SER A 658 15.24 36.92 13.86
N SER A 659 15.24 35.61 14.10
CA SER A 659 16.06 34.97 15.14
C SER A 659 16.78 33.76 14.57
N LEU A 660 18.11 33.76 14.69
CA LEU A 660 19.10 32.79 14.20
C LEU A 660 18.88 31.31 14.60
N GLU A 661 17.81 30.96 15.30
CA GLU A 661 17.56 29.60 15.82
C GLU A 661 16.58 28.78 14.96
N ALA A 662 15.99 29.34 13.90
CA ALA A 662 14.96 28.68 13.10
C ALA A 662 15.48 27.89 11.88
N SER A 663 16.79 27.78 11.66
CA SER A 663 17.35 27.14 10.45
C SER A 663 17.08 25.63 10.33
N THR A 664 16.70 24.94 11.40
CA THR A 664 16.50 23.48 11.39
C THR A 664 15.04 23.05 11.60
N LYS A 665 14.12 23.98 11.91
CA LYS A 665 12.67 23.73 12.07
C LYS A 665 11.77 24.54 11.12
N ALA A 666 12.32 25.37 10.24
CA ALA A 666 11.57 26.21 9.31
C ALA A 666 11.01 25.49 8.05
N LYS A 667 10.64 24.20 8.16
CA LYS A 667 9.85 23.53 7.09
C LYS A 667 8.34 23.77 7.23
N GLY A 668 7.89 24.38 8.34
CA GLY A 668 6.47 24.48 8.70
C GLY A 668 5.70 25.72 8.23
N ASN A 669 6.36 26.87 7.99
CA ASN A 669 5.64 28.14 7.72
C ASN A 669 6.09 28.79 6.40
N THR A 670 6.12 28.01 5.31
CA THR A 670 6.29 28.59 3.96
C THR A 670 4.92 28.74 3.33
N THR A 671 4.46 29.99 3.15
CA THR A 671 3.21 30.28 2.44
C THR A 671 3.52 30.51 0.96
N LEU A 672 2.85 29.78 0.08
CA LEU A 672 2.94 29.99 -1.37
C LEU A 672 1.87 30.98 -1.80
N LEU A 673 2.27 31.99 -2.56
CA LEU A 673 1.40 33.03 -3.09
C LEU A 673 1.31 32.88 -4.62
N VAL A 674 0.11 32.97 -5.14
CA VAL A 674 -0.23 32.83 -6.56
C VAL A 674 -0.80 34.15 -7.06
N ARG A 675 -0.32 34.59 -8.22
CA ARG A 675 -0.75 35.81 -8.90
C ARG A 675 -1.11 35.50 -10.35
N PRO A 676 -2.26 35.96 -10.87
CA PRO A 676 -2.55 35.85 -12.29
C PRO A 676 -1.73 36.88 -13.09
N SER A 677 -1.45 36.58 -14.36
CA SER A 677 -0.77 37.51 -15.30
C SER A 677 -1.63 38.72 -15.74
N GLY A 678 -2.82 38.90 -15.17
CA GLY A 678 -3.64 40.10 -15.34
C GLY A 678 -5.02 39.93 -14.72
N GLY A 679 -6.03 40.60 -15.27
CA GLY A 679 -7.35 40.71 -14.64
C GLY A 679 -7.28 41.69 -13.46
N TRP A 680 -6.81 41.24 -12.31
CA TRP A 680 -6.56 42.09 -11.14
C TRP A 680 -5.07 42.06 -10.76
N PRO A 681 -4.26 43.08 -11.13
CA PRO A 681 -2.82 43.08 -10.90
C PRO A 681 -2.41 42.95 -9.41
N SER A 682 -3.27 43.41 -8.50
CA SER A 682 -3.08 43.34 -7.06
C SER A 682 -3.59 42.04 -6.44
N LEU A 683 -4.30 41.18 -7.18
CA LEU A 683 -4.83 39.93 -6.63
C LEU A 683 -3.69 38.99 -6.27
N VAL A 684 -3.69 38.57 -5.02
CA VAL A 684 -2.79 37.54 -4.50
C VAL A 684 -3.66 36.48 -3.84
N SER A 685 -3.45 35.23 -4.22
CA SER A 685 -4.12 34.08 -3.60
C SER A 685 -3.11 33.22 -2.87
N ARG A 686 -3.47 32.68 -1.71
CA ARG A 686 -2.70 31.63 -1.04
C ARG A 686 -2.93 30.28 -1.71
N LEU A 687 -1.85 29.55 -1.96
CA LEU A 687 -1.88 28.16 -2.43
C LEU A 687 -1.52 27.20 -1.29
N THR A 688 -2.43 26.28 -1.00
CA THR A 688 -2.22 25.20 -0.04
C THR A 688 -1.88 23.93 -0.81
N THR A 689 -0.63 23.49 -0.69
CA THR A 689 -0.15 22.26 -1.35
C THR A 689 -0.65 21.04 -0.59
N ARG A 690 -1.74 20.42 -1.07
CA ARG A 690 -2.28 19.17 -0.50
C ARG A 690 -1.79 17.91 -1.22
N ASP A 691 -1.25 18.04 -2.44
CA ASP A 691 -0.83 16.91 -3.30
C ASP A 691 -1.90 15.83 -3.42
N ILE A 692 -3.14 16.24 -3.75
CA ILE A 692 -4.24 15.30 -3.98
C ILE A 692 -4.04 14.69 -5.38
N LEU A 693 -3.61 13.44 -5.42
CA LEU A 693 -3.24 12.74 -6.66
C LEU A 693 -4.48 12.38 -7.50
N THR A 694 -4.32 12.41 -8.82
CA THR A 694 -5.36 12.06 -9.80
C THR A 694 -4.75 11.30 -10.97
N SER A 695 -5.60 10.67 -11.79
CA SER A 695 -5.17 9.92 -12.99
C SER A 695 -4.48 10.77 -14.07
N THR A 696 -4.65 12.10 -14.04
CA THR A 696 -4.08 13.04 -15.02
C THR A 696 -3.05 13.99 -14.44
N GLY A 697 -2.83 13.96 -13.12
CA GLY A 697 -1.91 14.87 -12.43
C GLY A 697 -2.30 15.10 -10.97
N VAL A 698 -2.34 16.36 -10.52
CA VAL A 698 -2.48 16.70 -9.08
C VAL A 698 -3.42 17.87 -8.85
N ILE A 699 -4.05 17.91 -7.68
CA ILE A 699 -4.91 19.01 -7.23
C ILE A 699 -4.29 19.70 -6.02
N HIS A 700 -4.29 21.03 -6.06
CA HIS A 700 -3.95 21.93 -4.95
C HIS A 700 -5.11 22.87 -4.66
N GLU A 701 -5.19 23.32 -3.41
CA GLU A 701 -6.29 24.17 -2.94
C GLU A 701 -5.88 25.64 -2.97
N LEU A 702 -6.83 26.50 -3.34
CA LEU A 702 -6.62 27.92 -3.54
C LEU A 702 -7.59 28.76 -2.69
N SER A 703 -7.09 29.83 -2.06
CA SER A 703 -7.91 30.70 -1.19
C SER A 703 -8.81 31.67 -1.96
N ASP A 704 -8.42 32.10 -3.16
CA ASP A 704 -9.10 33.13 -3.95
C ASP A 704 -9.20 32.71 -5.42
N VAL A 705 -10.25 33.17 -6.12
CA VAL A 705 -10.46 32.82 -7.53
C VAL A 705 -9.59 33.70 -8.43
N LEU A 706 -8.75 33.08 -9.26
CA LEU A 706 -7.87 33.78 -10.21
C LEU A 706 -8.65 34.25 -11.45
N ILE A 707 -8.61 35.54 -11.74
CA ILE A 707 -9.26 36.11 -12.93
C ILE A 707 -8.20 36.34 -14.01
N PRO A 708 -8.29 35.68 -15.18
CA PRO A 708 -7.34 35.88 -16.27
C PRO A 708 -7.53 37.23 -16.95
N ARG A 709 -6.47 37.73 -17.59
CA ARG A 709 -6.46 39.01 -18.34
C ARG A 709 -7.42 39.07 -19.53
N THR A 710 -7.86 37.92 -20.02
CA THR A 710 -8.75 37.77 -21.18
C THR A 710 -10.23 37.92 -20.82
N VAL A 711 -10.55 38.04 -19.53
CA VAL A 711 -11.89 38.25 -19.00
C VAL A 711 -12.02 39.71 -18.57
N GLY A 712 -12.84 40.45 -19.31
CA GLY A 712 -13.16 41.85 -19.04
C GLY A 712 -14.48 41.98 -18.30
N ILE A 713 -14.43 42.29 -17.00
CA ILE A 713 -15.61 42.52 -16.18
C ILE A 713 -15.96 44.01 -16.27
N THR A 714 -17.08 44.31 -16.92
CA THR A 714 -17.58 45.68 -17.09
C THR A 714 -18.55 46.08 -15.97
N ARG A 715 -18.67 47.39 -15.71
CA ARG A 715 -19.62 47.91 -14.71
C ARG A 715 -21.06 47.60 -15.10
N GLY A 716 -21.41 47.79 -16.37
CA GLY A 716 -22.72 47.40 -16.89
C GLY A 716 -23.01 45.90 -16.68
N GLY A 717 -22.01 45.04 -16.88
CA GLY A 717 -22.12 43.60 -16.60
C GLY A 717 -22.40 43.32 -15.12
N LEU A 718 -21.69 44.00 -14.22
CA LEU A 718 -21.90 43.88 -12.78
C LEU A 718 -23.28 44.40 -12.32
N VAL A 719 -23.74 45.54 -12.84
CA VAL A 719 -25.08 46.07 -12.53
C VAL A 719 -26.17 45.11 -13.02
N ARG A 720 -26.00 44.49 -14.19
CA ARG A 720 -26.92 43.45 -14.68
C ARG A 720 -26.91 42.22 -13.78
N ALA A 721 -25.74 41.76 -13.37
CA ALA A 721 -25.60 40.64 -12.44
C ALA A 721 -26.19 40.92 -11.05
N ALA A 722 -26.23 42.19 -10.63
CA ALA A 722 -26.94 42.65 -9.44
C ALA A 722 -28.46 42.62 -9.58
N LYS A 723 -29.02 42.43 -10.78
CA LYS A 723 -30.46 42.60 -11.09
C LYS A 723 -30.96 43.99 -10.70
N ALA A 724 -30.21 45.03 -11.08
CA ALA A 724 -30.55 46.42 -10.83
C ALA A 724 -30.88 47.13 -12.15
N GLU A 725 -31.94 46.69 -12.82
CA GLU A 725 -32.33 47.17 -14.14
C GLU A 725 -32.83 48.62 -14.09
N ILE A 726 -33.50 49.01 -12.99
CA ILE A 726 -34.01 50.37 -12.82
C ILE A 726 -32.85 51.35 -12.77
N MET A 727 -31.84 51.07 -11.95
CA MET A 727 -30.66 51.94 -11.84
C MET A 727 -29.88 52.02 -13.17
N MET A 728 -29.75 50.90 -13.89
CA MET A 728 -29.15 50.88 -15.23
C MET A 728 -29.90 51.84 -16.18
N GLY A 729 -31.23 51.75 -16.23
CA GLY A 729 -32.07 52.63 -17.05
C GLY A 729 -32.00 54.11 -16.62
N LEU A 730 -31.87 54.40 -15.32
CA LEU A 730 -31.68 55.77 -14.82
C LEU A 730 -30.34 56.36 -15.28
N VAL A 731 -29.25 55.58 -15.24
CA VAL A 731 -27.92 56.00 -15.68
C VAL A 731 -27.89 56.28 -17.18
N GLU A 732 -28.49 55.41 -17.99
CA GLU A 732 -28.59 55.61 -19.44
C GLU A 732 -29.39 56.86 -19.80
N ARG A 733 -30.57 57.05 -19.20
CA ARG A 733 -31.43 58.22 -19.46
C ARG A 733 -30.84 59.54 -18.95
N ALA A 734 -30.03 59.50 -17.90
CA ALA A 734 -29.30 60.69 -17.41
C ALA A 734 -28.16 61.12 -18.33
N GLY A 735 -27.89 60.39 -19.43
CA GLY A 735 -26.77 60.65 -20.34
C GLY A 735 -25.42 60.20 -19.78
N LEU A 736 -25.43 59.35 -18.75
CA LEU A 736 -24.23 58.85 -18.05
C LEU A 736 -23.93 57.38 -18.38
N GLY A 737 -24.52 56.83 -19.45
CA GLY A 737 -24.29 55.44 -19.89
C GLY A 737 -22.82 55.11 -20.17
N TRP A 738 -22.00 56.10 -20.56
CA TRP A 738 -20.55 55.94 -20.75
C TRP A 738 -19.82 55.47 -19.47
N VAL A 739 -20.38 55.71 -18.29
CA VAL A 739 -19.83 55.20 -17.01
C VAL A 739 -19.97 53.67 -16.93
N LEU A 740 -21.05 53.10 -17.47
CA LEU A 740 -21.28 51.64 -17.47
C LEU A 740 -20.31 50.91 -18.43
N ASP A 741 -19.97 51.54 -19.54
CA ASP A 741 -19.09 51.00 -20.59
C ASP A 741 -17.60 51.29 -20.34
N GLY A 742 -17.27 52.32 -19.54
CA GLY A 742 -15.90 52.63 -19.16
C GLY A 742 -15.03 53.30 -20.22
N LYS A 743 -15.65 54.01 -21.14
CA LYS A 743 -14.93 54.89 -22.07
C LYS A 743 -14.53 56.18 -21.35
N THR A 744 -13.25 56.54 -21.42
CA THR A 744 -12.73 57.80 -20.87
C THR A 744 -12.95 58.95 -21.84
N LYS A 745 -12.88 60.18 -21.30
CA LYS A 745 -13.17 61.50 -21.92
C LYS A 745 -12.43 61.81 -23.24
N ASN A 746 -11.53 60.95 -23.72
CA ASN A 746 -10.74 61.18 -24.94
C ASN A 746 -11.50 60.89 -26.25
N ASP A 747 -12.65 60.19 -26.20
CA ASP A 747 -13.57 60.11 -27.34
C ASP A 747 -14.39 61.40 -27.46
N SER A 748 -13.76 62.44 -27.99
CA SER A 748 -14.23 63.84 -28.08
C SER A 748 -15.45 64.07 -29.00
N SER A 749 -16.19 63.04 -29.39
CA SER A 749 -17.39 63.15 -30.24
C SER A 749 -18.72 62.82 -29.53
N ALA A 750 -18.70 62.35 -28.28
CA ALA A 750 -19.90 61.79 -27.63
C ALA A 750 -20.40 62.53 -26.37
N LEU A 751 -19.87 63.70 -26.02
CA LEU A 751 -20.32 64.46 -24.84
C LEU A 751 -21.26 65.61 -25.24
N PRO A 752 -22.56 65.57 -24.89
CA PRO A 752 -23.43 66.74 -25.02
C PRO A 752 -23.08 67.75 -23.92
N GLY A 753 -22.61 68.92 -24.31
CA GLY A 753 -22.69 70.18 -23.55
C GLY A 753 -21.96 70.25 -22.22
N GLY A 754 -20.72 70.72 -22.24
CA GLY A 754 -20.24 71.68 -21.22
C GLY A 754 -19.92 71.17 -19.81
N LEU A 755 -19.63 69.89 -19.60
CA LEU A 755 -18.97 69.44 -18.36
C LEU A 755 -17.44 69.61 -18.48
N ALA A 756 -17.01 70.87 -18.49
CA ALA A 756 -15.62 71.25 -18.31
C ALA A 756 -15.13 70.85 -16.89
N GLY A 757 -13.85 70.47 -16.78
CA GLY A 757 -13.22 70.11 -15.51
C GLY A 757 -13.15 71.29 -14.53
N PRO A 758 -12.77 71.05 -13.25
CA PRO A 758 -12.43 72.12 -12.33
C PRO A 758 -11.19 72.84 -12.87
N ASN A 759 -11.21 74.17 -12.86
CA ASN A 759 -10.20 75.09 -13.42
C ASN A 759 -10.41 75.44 -14.90
N GLY A 760 -11.58 76.01 -15.21
CA GLY A 760 -11.53 77.26 -15.97
C GLY A 760 -11.11 78.35 -14.98
N ASP A 761 -10.10 79.14 -15.36
CA ASP A 761 -9.75 80.47 -14.81
C ASP A 761 -8.57 80.56 -13.82
N ASN A 762 -7.70 79.54 -13.69
CA ASN A 762 -6.39 79.74 -13.03
C ASN A 762 -5.26 79.34 -13.98
N GLU A 763 -4.52 80.34 -14.44
CA GLU A 763 -3.45 80.24 -15.43
C GLU A 763 -2.09 79.80 -14.86
N ASP A 764 -1.99 79.49 -13.56
CA ASP A 764 -0.74 79.08 -12.92
C ASP A 764 -1.00 77.96 -11.89
N GLY A 765 -0.68 76.70 -12.23
CA GLY A 765 -0.73 75.56 -11.31
C GLY A 765 -0.84 74.19 -11.98
N ASP A 766 0.30 73.58 -12.26
CA ASP A 766 0.62 72.15 -12.33
C ASP A 766 -0.57 71.18 -12.59
N GLY A 767 -0.94 71.03 -13.87
CA GLY A 767 -1.99 70.11 -14.32
C GLY A 767 -1.54 68.65 -14.49
N GLU A 768 -1.31 67.92 -13.39
CA GLU A 768 -0.99 66.48 -13.44
C GLU A 768 -2.11 65.52 -12.96
N ASP A 769 -3.17 65.98 -12.27
CA ASP A 769 -4.06 65.07 -11.53
C ASP A 769 -5.32 64.54 -12.25
N GLU A 770 -5.65 65.01 -13.47
CA GLU A 770 -6.88 64.59 -14.18
C GLU A 770 -6.70 63.40 -15.15
N LYS A 771 -5.50 62.81 -15.24
CA LYS A 771 -5.22 61.69 -16.15
C LYS A 771 -5.60 60.34 -15.50
N GLY A 772 -6.79 59.83 -15.83
CA GLY A 772 -7.16 58.42 -15.62
C GLY A 772 -7.96 58.11 -14.35
N LEU A 773 -9.14 58.75 -14.20
CA LEU A 773 -10.09 58.47 -13.12
C LEU A 773 -10.95 57.23 -13.46
N GLY A 774 -10.97 56.25 -12.55
CA GLY A 774 -11.93 55.14 -12.54
C GLY A 774 -13.28 55.54 -11.92
N TRP A 775 -14.24 54.62 -11.91
CA TRP A 775 -15.60 54.90 -11.41
C TRP A 775 -16.16 53.74 -10.58
N ALA A 776 -16.67 54.05 -9.38
CA ALA A 776 -17.44 53.14 -8.54
C ALA A 776 -18.92 53.59 -8.51
N ILE A 777 -19.83 52.66 -8.77
CA ILE A 777 -21.27 52.93 -8.82
C ILE A 777 -21.93 52.33 -7.57
N LEU A 778 -22.59 53.18 -6.80
CA LEU A 778 -23.55 52.77 -5.78
C LEU A 778 -24.85 52.40 -6.49
N CYS A 779 -25.18 51.12 -6.46
CA CYS A 779 -26.28 50.56 -7.22
C CYS A 779 -27.38 50.09 -6.26
N PRO A 780 -28.51 50.79 -6.18
CA PRO A 780 -29.65 50.35 -5.38
C PRO A 780 -30.30 49.12 -6.01
N THR A 781 -30.81 48.21 -5.18
CA THR A 781 -31.68 47.11 -5.65
C THR A 781 -32.96 47.65 -6.28
N ASP A 782 -33.55 46.92 -7.22
CA ASP A 782 -34.79 47.35 -7.87
C ASP A 782 -35.95 47.54 -6.86
N ASP A 783 -36.00 46.71 -5.80
CA ASP A 783 -36.95 46.82 -4.68
C ASP A 783 -36.85 48.18 -3.95
N ALA A 784 -35.68 48.85 -3.99
CA ALA A 784 -35.51 50.16 -3.37
C ALA A 784 -36.37 51.24 -4.03
N PHE A 785 -36.82 51.02 -5.27
CA PHE A 785 -37.59 51.97 -6.06
C PHE A 785 -39.11 51.76 -5.96
N GLU A 786 -39.61 50.74 -5.26
CA GLU A 786 -41.05 50.41 -5.20
C GLU A 786 -41.94 51.59 -4.76
N ASN A 787 -41.45 52.40 -3.82
CA ASN A 787 -42.20 53.53 -3.25
C ASN A 787 -41.97 54.86 -3.99
N VAL A 788 -41.29 54.84 -5.14
CA VAL A 788 -40.92 56.02 -5.92
C VAL A 788 -41.76 56.11 -7.19
N ASN A 789 -42.35 57.27 -7.45
CA ASN A 789 -43.02 57.53 -8.72
C ASN A 789 -41.98 57.76 -9.83
N LEU A 790 -41.52 56.67 -10.46
CA LEU A 790 -40.52 56.68 -11.54
C LEU A 790 -40.93 57.57 -12.73
N PRO A 791 -42.18 57.55 -13.24
CA PRO A 791 -42.60 58.46 -14.30
C PRO A 791 -42.35 59.94 -13.98
N LYS A 792 -42.66 60.36 -12.74
CA LYS A 792 -42.40 61.73 -12.28
C LYS A 792 -40.91 62.05 -12.20
N LEU A 793 -40.08 61.06 -11.86
CA LEU A 793 -38.63 61.22 -11.85
C LEU A 793 -38.05 61.31 -13.27
N TRP A 794 -38.69 60.65 -14.25
CA TRP A 794 -38.29 60.71 -15.65
C TRP A 794 -38.65 62.01 -16.34
N GLU A 795 -39.71 62.70 -15.90
CA GLU A 795 -40.08 64.02 -16.40
C GLU A 795 -39.12 65.13 -15.95
N ASP A 796 -38.46 64.97 -14.79
CA ASP A 796 -37.56 65.95 -14.18
C ASP A 796 -36.09 65.57 -14.42
N GLU A 797 -35.54 66.04 -15.55
CA GLU A 797 -34.19 65.70 -16.00
C GLU A 797 -33.09 66.16 -15.02
N ASP A 798 -33.25 67.33 -14.40
CA ASP A 798 -32.27 67.88 -13.45
C ASP A 798 -32.23 67.07 -12.16
N ARG A 799 -33.40 66.66 -11.66
CA ARG A 799 -33.51 65.80 -10.48
C ARG A 799 -32.99 64.40 -10.74
N LEU A 800 -33.24 63.85 -11.93
CA LEU A 800 -32.69 62.57 -12.37
C LEU A 800 -31.16 62.62 -12.42
N LYS A 801 -30.58 63.64 -13.07
CA LYS A 801 -29.12 63.83 -13.14
C LYS A 801 -28.49 63.99 -11.76
N SER A 802 -29.11 64.77 -10.87
CA SER A 802 -28.63 64.94 -9.49
C SER A 802 -28.65 63.62 -8.70
N LEU A 803 -29.70 62.82 -8.87
CA LEU A 803 -29.82 61.51 -8.24
C LEU A 803 -28.73 60.55 -8.73
N VAL A 804 -28.53 60.44 -10.05
CA VAL A 804 -27.51 59.54 -10.60
C VAL A 804 -26.10 59.99 -10.21
N ARG A 805 -25.82 61.31 -10.24
CA ARG A 805 -24.52 61.87 -9.81
C ARG A 805 -24.19 61.58 -8.34
N GLN A 806 -25.20 61.51 -7.48
CA GLN A 806 -25.03 61.17 -6.06
C GLN A 806 -24.54 59.72 -5.85
N HIS A 807 -24.76 58.84 -6.83
CA HIS A 807 -24.44 57.41 -6.77
C HIS A 807 -23.14 57.05 -7.50
N ILE A 808 -22.43 58.01 -8.09
CA ILE A 808 -21.20 57.77 -8.84
C ILE A 808 -20.02 58.41 -8.09
N ILE A 809 -19.06 57.57 -7.73
CA ILE A 809 -17.85 57.93 -7.00
C ILE A 809 -16.65 57.81 -7.97
N PRO A 810 -15.89 58.89 -8.24
CA PRO A 810 -14.63 58.82 -8.96
C PRO A 810 -13.57 58.10 -8.12
N VAL A 811 -12.82 57.19 -8.74
CA VAL A 811 -11.72 56.43 -8.12
C VAL A 811 -10.39 56.94 -8.68
N PRO A 812 -9.49 57.48 -7.84
CA PRO A 812 -8.20 57.99 -8.30
C PRO A 812 -7.27 56.87 -8.75
N ALA A 813 -6.32 57.21 -9.63
CA ALA A 813 -5.33 56.27 -10.15
C ALA A 813 -4.44 55.63 -9.05
N SER A 814 -4.17 56.38 -7.97
CA SER A 814 -3.37 55.96 -6.81
C SER A 814 -3.98 54.81 -6.01
N TRP A 815 -5.27 54.52 -6.21
CA TRP A 815 -5.99 53.42 -5.60
C TRP A 815 -5.32 52.06 -5.84
N ASP A 816 -4.84 51.81 -7.06
CA ASP A 816 -4.17 50.56 -7.43
C ASP A 816 -2.76 50.43 -6.83
N GLU A 817 -2.11 51.54 -6.47
CA GLU A 817 -0.78 51.54 -5.84
C GLU A 817 -0.84 51.24 -4.35
N GLN A 818 -1.94 51.59 -3.66
CA GLN A 818 -2.11 51.36 -2.23
C GLN A 818 -2.26 49.87 -1.88
N TYR A 819 -2.83 49.08 -2.79
CA TYR A 819 -2.96 47.61 -2.68
C TYR A 819 -1.88 46.86 -3.46
N ARG A 820 -0.96 47.58 -4.11
CA ARG A 820 0.24 46.96 -4.65
C ARG A 820 1.18 46.70 -3.48
N PRO A 821 1.56 45.45 -3.18
CA PRO A 821 2.63 45.22 -2.21
C PRO A 821 3.87 45.93 -2.74
N LYS A 822 4.33 46.95 -2.02
CA LYS A 822 5.54 47.70 -2.40
C LYS A 822 6.67 46.69 -2.48
N GLY A 823 7.25 46.53 -3.67
CA GLY A 823 8.43 45.69 -3.89
C GLY A 823 9.51 46.07 -2.86
N ASN A 824 10.04 45.05 -2.20
CA ASN A 824 10.74 45.10 -0.90
C ASN A 824 9.82 45.41 0.29
N ILE A 825 9.10 44.37 0.73
CA ILE A 825 8.66 44.25 2.13
C ILE A 825 9.92 44.36 2.98
N ARG A 826 10.12 45.52 3.62
CA ARG A 826 11.06 45.63 4.74
C ARG A 826 10.55 44.70 5.83
N SER A 827 11.45 43.85 6.31
CA SER A 827 11.31 42.71 7.22
C SER A 827 10.71 42.99 8.61
N ASP A 828 10.10 44.15 8.83
CA ASP A 828 9.92 44.70 10.18
C ASP A 828 8.44 44.84 10.59
N ASP A 829 7.47 44.48 9.74
CA ASP A 829 6.05 44.41 10.12
C ASP A 829 5.48 42.99 9.93
N PRO A 830 5.39 42.17 11.00
CA PRO A 830 4.99 40.76 10.91
C PRO A 830 3.48 40.53 10.78
N MET A 831 2.66 41.56 10.61
CA MET A 831 1.19 41.46 10.79
C MET A 831 0.35 42.14 9.68
N LEU A 832 0.82 42.20 8.44
CA LEU A 832 -0.14 42.32 7.33
C LEU A 832 -0.76 40.94 7.10
N ASP A 833 -1.86 40.69 7.82
CA ASP A 833 -2.72 39.53 7.60
C ASP A 833 -3.29 39.63 6.18
N TRP A 834 -2.64 38.96 5.23
CA TRP A 834 -3.12 38.83 3.84
C TRP A 834 -4.54 38.25 3.77
N GLU A 835 -5.03 37.66 4.86
CA GLU A 835 -6.41 37.18 5.06
C GLU A 835 -7.46 38.30 5.15
N GLU A 836 -7.07 39.54 5.47
CA GLU A 836 -8.02 40.66 5.57
C GLU A 836 -8.16 41.47 4.26
N LEU A 837 -7.35 41.18 3.24
CA LEU A 837 -7.36 41.91 1.97
C LEU A 837 -8.40 41.31 1.01
N ASP A 838 -9.63 41.79 1.11
CA ASP A 838 -10.65 41.51 0.10
C ASP A 838 -10.40 42.29 -1.20
N HIS A 839 -9.70 41.63 -2.13
CA HIS A 839 -9.31 42.18 -3.43
C HIS A 839 -10.51 42.53 -4.34
N SER A 840 -11.71 42.04 -4.03
CA SER A 840 -12.93 42.31 -4.80
C SER A 840 -13.53 43.69 -4.50
N ARG A 841 -13.05 44.38 -3.45
CA ARG A 841 -13.55 45.71 -3.06
C ARG A 841 -13.21 46.77 -4.12
N PRO A 842 -14.20 47.55 -4.58
CA PRO A 842 -13.97 48.63 -5.53
C PRO A 842 -13.45 49.92 -4.85
N LEU A 843 -13.58 50.05 -3.52
CA LEU A 843 -13.21 51.20 -2.68
C LEU A 843 -12.76 50.73 -1.28
N ASP A 844 -12.00 51.55 -0.55
CA ASP A 844 -11.47 51.23 0.80
C ASP A 844 -12.52 51.61 1.83
N PHE A 845 -13.42 50.70 2.17
CA PHE A 845 -14.50 50.99 3.12
C PHE A 845 -14.03 51.41 4.51
N ASP A 846 -12.77 51.14 4.86
CA ASP A 846 -12.20 51.44 6.17
C ASP A 846 -11.51 52.82 6.20
N ALA A 847 -11.47 53.52 5.06
CA ALA A 847 -11.02 54.89 4.97
C ALA A 847 -11.91 55.81 5.83
N LYS A 848 -11.31 56.50 6.82
CA LYS A 848 -12.01 57.49 7.66
C LYS A 848 -12.42 58.77 6.91
N ALA A 849 -12.05 58.90 5.64
CA ALA A 849 -12.31 60.08 4.82
C ALA A 849 -13.66 59.98 4.10
N ALA A 850 -14.30 61.13 3.84
CA ALA A 850 -15.50 61.19 3.01
C ALA A 850 -15.11 61.04 1.53
N TYR A 851 -15.87 60.24 0.78
CA TYR A 851 -15.75 60.12 -0.67
C TYR A 851 -16.52 61.22 -1.35
N THR A 852 -15.88 61.88 -2.32
CA THR A 852 -16.54 62.84 -3.19
C THR A 852 -17.36 62.09 -4.23
N THR A 853 -18.54 62.60 -4.59
CA THR A 853 -19.36 62.07 -5.70
C THR A 853 -19.36 63.06 -6.86
N LEU A 854 -19.90 62.66 -8.01
CA LEU A 854 -20.17 63.62 -9.09
C LEU A 854 -21.11 64.76 -8.66
N GLN A 855 -21.92 64.55 -7.61
CA GLN A 855 -22.83 65.55 -7.09
C GLN A 855 -22.13 66.59 -6.20
N SER A 856 -20.99 66.25 -5.59
CA SER A 856 -20.23 67.13 -4.70
C SER A 856 -19.80 68.45 -5.36
N LYS A 857 -19.60 68.45 -6.68
CA LYS A 857 -19.29 69.67 -7.46
C LYS A 857 -20.45 70.67 -7.49
N THR A 858 -21.68 70.19 -7.34
CA THR A 858 -22.91 71.00 -7.48
C THR A 858 -23.65 71.21 -6.16
N SER A 859 -23.33 70.41 -5.13
CA SER A 859 -24.00 70.45 -3.82
C SER A 859 -23.03 70.13 -2.69
N LEU A 860 -23.10 70.91 -1.60
CA LEU A 860 -22.37 70.68 -0.34
C LEU A 860 -22.77 69.37 0.38
N TYR A 861 -23.85 68.73 -0.07
CA TYR A 861 -24.35 67.46 0.45
C TYR A 861 -24.05 66.28 -0.49
N GLY A 862 -23.08 66.43 -1.39
CA GLY A 862 -22.69 65.39 -2.34
C GLY A 862 -21.77 64.32 -1.75
N ASP A 863 -21.01 64.64 -0.69
CA ASP A 863 -20.01 63.73 -0.14
C ASP A 863 -20.65 62.58 0.66
N LEU A 864 -20.02 61.41 0.59
CA LEU A 864 -20.48 60.18 1.20
C LEU A 864 -19.47 59.64 2.21
N VAL A 865 -19.95 59.01 3.28
CA VAL A 865 -19.12 58.30 4.27
C VAL A 865 -19.62 56.86 4.34
N ILE A 866 -18.67 55.92 4.35
CA ILE A 866 -18.94 54.51 4.60
C ILE A 866 -18.57 54.23 6.06
N GLU A 867 -19.50 53.68 6.83
CA GLU A 867 -19.30 53.37 8.25
C GLU A 867 -19.66 51.90 8.50
N TRP A 868 -18.77 51.18 9.19
CA TRP A 868 -19.09 49.86 9.72
C TRP A 868 -19.96 49.99 10.97
N LYS A 869 -21.05 49.22 11.04
CA LYS A 869 -21.93 49.18 12.20
C LYS A 869 -22.14 47.74 12.67
N ASP A 870 -21.74 47.46 13.89
CA ASP A 870 -21.93 46.17 14.54
C ASP A 870 -23.41 45.89 14.80
N ASP A 871 -23.85 44.66 14.56
CA ASP A 871 -25.16 44.19 14.96
C ASP A 871 -25.19 43.95 16.47
N VAL A 872 -26.08 44.67 17.15
CA VAL A 872 -26.19 44.66 18.62
C VAL A 872 -26.53 43.27 19.16
N ASN A 873 -27.17 42.43 18.34
CA ASN A 873 -27.67 41.12 18.75
C ASN A 873 -26.68 39.96 18.51
N LYS A 874 -25.59 40.17 17.76
CA LYS A 874 -24.61 39.12 17.41
C LYS A 874 -23.19 39.70 17.33
N LYS A 875 -22.33 39.30 18.28
CA LYS A 875 -20.90 39.67 18.25
C LYS A 875 -20.26 39.12 16.96
N GLY A 876 -19.59 40.00 16.21
CA GLY A 876 -18.85 39.64 14.99
C GLY A 876 -19.65 39.68 13.69
N THR A 877 -20.93 40.04 13.71
CA THR A 877 -21.70 40.33 12.48
C THR A 877 -22.04 41.81 12.44
N GLY A 878 -21.33 42.59 11.63
CA GLY A 878 -21.70 43.97 11.31
C GLY A 878 -21.94 44.11 9.81
N SER A 879 -22.42 45.28 9.39
CA SER A 879 -22.57 45.60 7.98
C SER A 879 -22.13 47.03 7.71
N TYR A 880 -21.56 47.26 6.52
CA TYR A 880 -21.22 48.60 6.07
C TYR A 880 -22.48 49.37 5.66
N PHE A 881 -22.54 50.65 6.05
CA PHE A 881 -23.58 51.59 5.65
C PHE A 881 -22.96 52.79 4.94
N VAL A 882 -23.59 53.23 3.86
CA VAL A 882 -23.28 54.48 3.15
C VAL A 882 -24.22 55.58 3.61
N ARG A 883 -23.68 56.75 3.94
CA ARG A 883 -24.44 57.92 4.39
C ARG A 883 -23.91 59.19 3.72
N VAL A 884 -24.77 60.19 3.53
CA VAL A 884 -24.35 61.54 3.16
C VAL A 884 -23.59 62.22 4.31
N ALA A 885 -22.34 62.61 4.07
CA ALA A 885 -21.37 63.08 5.06
C ALA A 885 -21.90 64.24 5.91
N SER A 886 -22.46 65.26 5.25
CA SER A 886 -22.90 66.53 5.82
C SER A 886 -24.16 66.44 6.70
N LEU A 887 -24.77 65.26 6.87
CA LEU A 887 -25.91 65.04 7.77
C LEU A 887 -25.44 64.49 9.12
N PRO A 888 -26.01 64.92 10.26
CA PRO A 888 -25.61 64.40 11.57
C PRO A 888 -25.98 62.91 11.75
N SER A 889 -25.11 62.13 12.41
CA SER A 889 -25.23 60.68 12.70
C SER A 889 -26.36 60.30 13.69
N SER A 890 -27.41 61.11 13.80
CA SER A 890 -28.32 61.14 14.96
C SER A 890 -29.08 59.83 15.25
N LYS A 891 -28.86 59.29 16.45
CA LYS A 891 -29.79 58.43 17.20
C LYS A 891 -31.06 59.23 17.58
N SER A 892 -32.04 59.37 16.68
CA SER A 892 -33.43 59.65 17.09
C SER A 892 -34.43 59.40 15.95
N PRO A 893 -35.49 58.60 16.17
CA PRO A 893 -36.45 58.20 15.14
C PRO A 893 -37.63 59.17 14.96
N SER A 894 -37.47 60.46 15.26
CA SER A 894 -38.52 61.46 15.02
C SER A 894 -38.25 62.25 13.73
N ARG A 895 -38.61 61.63 12.59
CA ARG A 895 -38.65 62.12 11.19
C ARG A 895 -37.30 62.44 10.51
N PRO A 896 -37.06 61.81 9.34
CA PRO A 896 -36.94 62.61 8.12
C PRO A 896 -37.67 61.96 6.91
N SER A 897 -38.06 62.76 5.93
CA SER A 897 -38.85 62.37 4.76
C SER A 897 -38.03 61.81 3.57
N ALA A 898 -36.83 61.24 3.80
CA ALA A 898 -36.05 60.55 2.77
C ALA A 898 -34.99 59.64 3.40
N PRO A 899 -34.67 58.48 2.80
CA PRO A 899 -33.60 57.60 3.28
C PRO A 899 -32.23 58.22 3.01
N SER A 900 -31.58 58.74 4.05
CA SER A 900 -30.24 59.36 3.98
C SER A 900 -29.09 58.36 4.22
N THR A 901 -29.43 57.09 4.44
CA THR A 901 -28.50 55.99 4.75
C THR A 901 -28.93 54.75 3.98
N ALA A 902 -27.97 54.02 3.42
CA ALA A 902 -28.19 52.75 2.73
C ALA A 902 -27.19 51.71 3.23
N ARG A 903 -27.61 50.46 3.40
CA ARG A 903 -26.73 49.36 3.77
C ARG A 903 -26.09 48.77 2.51
N ILE A 904 -24.81 48.44 2.59
CA ILE A 904 -24.11 47.71 1.54
C ILE A 904 -24.47 46.22 1.67
N ILE A 905 -24.98 45.65 0.58
CA ILE A 905 -25.34 44.23 0.50
C ILE A 905 -24.13 43.41 0.05
N THR A 906 -23.46 43.84 -1.03
CA THR A 906 -22.32 43.16 -1.66
C THR A 906 -21.66 44.11 -2.65
N TRP A 907 -20.45 43.80 -3.10
CA TRP A 907 -19.71 44.61 -4.06
C TRP A 907 -19.03 43.72 -5.11
N GLY A 908 -18.57 44.33 -6.19
CA GLY A 908 -17.74 43.69 -7.19
C GLY A 908 -16.87 44.70 -7.92
N ARG A 909 -15.61 44.34 -8.13
CA ARG A 909 -14.62 45.14 -8.84
C ARG A 909 -14.59 44.80 -10.34
N THR A 910 -14.31 45.79 -11.17
CA THR A 910 -14.14 45.61 -12.62
C THR A 910 -12.75 45.09 -12.98
N SER A 911 -12.59 44.51 -14.17
CA SER A 911 -11.27 44.10 -14.69
C SER A 911 -11.04 44.65 -16.10
N PRO A 912 -9.82 45.13 -16.42
CA PRO A 912 -9.47 45.52 -17.78
C PRO A 912 -9.50 44.32 -18.70
N MET A 913 -10.20 44.44 -19.83
CA MET A 913 -9.97 43.56 -20.96
C MET A 913 -8.74 44.07 -21.73
N GLN A 914 -7.64 43.33 -21.70
CA GLN A 914 -6.49 43.68 -22.54
C GLN A 914 -6.56 42.93 -23.87
N SER A 915 -6.67 43.65 -24.98
CA SER A 915 -6.65 43.08 -26.34
C SER A 915 -5.35 42.29 -26.57
N LEU A 916 -5.48 41.10 -27.14
CA LEU A 916 -4.39 40.13 -27.39
C LEU A 916 -3.51 40.46 -28.61
N THR A 917 -3.57 41.67 -29.17
CA THR A 917 -2.75 42.04 -30.33
C THR A 917 -1.29 42.33 -29.92
N PRO A 918 -0.30 41.52 -30.34
CA PRO A 918 1.10 41.84 -30.16
C PRO A 918 1.44 42.97 -31.13
N GLY A 919 1.75 44.17 -30.62
CA GLY A 919 2.18 45.30 -31.45
C GLY A 919 1.19 46.47 -31.58
N GLY A 920 0.17 46.57 -30.73
CA GLY A 920 -0.63 47.79 -30.60
C GLY A 920 0.16 48.93 -29.97
N ILE A 921 0.92 49.67 -30.80
CA ILE A 921 1.41 51.01 -30.48
C ILE A 921 0.15 51.88 -30.30
N ASN A 922 -0.01 52.50 -29.13
CA ASN A 922 -1.20 53.18 -28.61
C ASN A 922 -2.06 52.26 -27.72
N GLY A 923 -1.64 52.12 -26.46
CA GLY A 923 -2.40 51.44 -25.41
C GLY A 923 -3.68 52.19 -25.05
N GLU A 924 -4.74 51.99 -25.83
CA GLU A 924 -6.12 52.26 -25.41
C GLU A 924 -6.53 51.23 -24.36
N THR A 925 -6.01 51.40 -23.14
CA THR A 925 -6.52 50.70 -21.97
C THR A 925 -7.79 51.42 -21.54
N SER A 926 -8.96 50.79 -21.74
CA SER A 926 -10.19 51.26 -21.10
C SER A 926 -9.96 51.30 -19.58
N ASP A 927 -10.21 52.45 -18.97
CA ASP A 927 -9.95 52.65 -17.56
C ASP A 927 -10.98 51.86 -16.73
N SER A 928 -10.54 50.69 -16.29
CA SER A 928 -11.33 49.63 -15.67
C SER A 928 -11.21 49.66 -14.15
N ARG A 929 -10.77 50.79 -13.59
CA ARG A 929 -10.69 51.05 -12.16
C ARG A 929 -12.09 51.33 -11.57
N GLY A 930 -12.32 50.83 -10.35
CA GLY A 930 -13.59 50.92 -9.63
C GLY A 930 -14.45 49.66 -9.73
N GLY A 931 -15.78 49.83 -9.73
CA GLY A 931 -16.70 48.69 -9.68
C GLY A 931 -18.13 49.08 -9.32
N VAL A 932 -18.86 48.13 -8.76
CA VAL A 932 -20.26 48.29 -8.37
C VAL A 932 -20.44 47.86 -6.92
N ILE A 933 -21.14 48.67 -6.15
CA ILE A 933 -21.50 48.40 -4.75
C ILE A 933 -23.03 48.33 -4.70
N LEU A 934 -23.57 47.17 -4.41
CA LEU A 934 -25.00 46.95 -4.29
C LEU A 934 -25.47 47.46 -2.92
N ILE A 935 -26.45 48.36 -2.91
CA ILE A 935 -27.04 48.94 -1.70
C ILE A 935 -28.53 48.63 -1.61
N ASP A 936 -29.06 48.53 -0.39
CA ASP A 936 -30.47 48.17 -0.16
C ASP A 936 -31.47 49.32 -0.34
N ASN A 937 -30.97 50.56 -0.36
CA ASN A 937 -31.79 51.75 -0.54
C ASN A 937 -31.07 52.78 -1.40
N PHE A 938 -31.79 53.59 -2.17
CA PHE A 938 -31.15 54.65 -2.97
C PHE A 938 -30.98 55.93 -2.16
N LEU A 939 -29.88 56.64 -2.38
CA LEU A 939 -29.54 57.86 -1.66
C LEU A 939 -30.18 59.06 -2.36
N MET A 940 -31.20 59.67 -1.75
CA MET A 940 -31.75 60.91 -2.28
C MET A 940 -30.77 62.08 -2.06
N PRO A 941 -30.47 62.89 -3.10
CA PRO A 941 -29.69 64.11 -2.91
C PRO A 941 -30.45 65.05 -1.97
N TYR A 942 -29.79 65.44 -0.87
CA TYR A 942 -30.41 66.30 0.13
C TYR A 942 -30.54 67.73 -0.40
N ILE A 943 -31.78 68.22 -0.47
CA ILE A 943 -32.08 69.61 -0.75
C ILE A 943 -32.56 70.23 0.57
N PRO A 944 -31.81 71.18 1.15
CA PRO A 944 -32.24 71.80 2.40
C PRO A 944 -33.60 72.50 2.20
N PRO A 945 -34.51 72.42 3.19
CA PRO A 945 -35.77 73.15 3.11
C PRO A 945 -35.50 74.64 2.92
N TRP A 946 -36.37 75.34 2.19
CA TRP A 946 -36.19 76.76 1.85
C TRP A 946 -35.91 77.64 3.09
N GLN A 947 -36.46 77.27 4.25
CA GLN A 947 -36.22 77.92 5.55
C GLN A 947 -34.76 77.84 5.98
N SER A 948 -34.05 76.75 5.71
CA SER A 948 -32.61 76.64 6.01
C SER A 948 -31.75 77.32 4.95
N ARG A 949 -32.20 77.35 3.69
CA ARG A 949 -31.46 77.96 2.57
C ARG A 949 -31.55 79.49 2.55
N TYR A 950 -32.73 80.03 2.83
CA TYR A 950 -33.01 81.47 2.75
C TYR A 950 -33.40 82.09 4.10
N GLY A 951 -33.60 81.31 5.15
CA GLY A 951 -34.01 81.81 6.47
C GLY A 951 -32.98 82.75 7.11
N PRO A 952 -31.68 82.42 7.18
CA PRO A 952 -30.70 83.34 7.78
C PRO A 952 -30.62 84.69 7.04
N PRO A 953 -30.56 84.75 5.69
CA PRO A 953 -30.65 86.01 4.94
C PRO A 953 -31.97 86.77 5.14
N ILE A 954 -33.11 86.07 5.19
CA ILE A 954 -34.42 86.70 5.41
C ILE A 954 -34.51 87.25 6.84
N ALA A 955 -34.02 86.51 7.83
CA ALA A 955 -34.02 86.91 9.24
C ALA A 955 -33.09 88.11 9.48
N THR A 956 -31.88 88.11 8.90
CA THR A 956 -30.98 89.28 8.98
C THR A 956 -31.57 90.48 8.25
N GLY A 957 -32.26 90.28 7.12
CA GLY A 957 -33.03 91.32 6.45
C GLY A 957 -34.13 91.91 7.34
N ILE A 958 -34.95 91.06 7.96
CA ILE A 958 -36.04 91.49 8.86
C ILE A 958 -35.49 92.23 10.09
N VAL A 959 -34.47 91.68 10.75
CA VAL A 959 -33.82 92.31 11.92
C VAL A 959 -33.20 93.65 11.54
N GLY A 960 -32.57 93.74 10.36
CA GLY A 960 -32.03 94.98 9.82
C GLY A 960 -33.11 96.06 9.64
N VAL A 961 -34.24 95.71 9.03
CA VAL A 961 -35.38 96.63 8.86
C VAL A 961 -35.95 97.09 10.20
N VAL A 962 -36.06 96.19 11.19
CA VAL A 962 -36.55 96.53 12.53
C VAL A 962 -35.58 97.46 13.27
N LEU A 963 -34.27 97.22 13.19
CA LEU A 963 -33.26 98.09 13.81
C LEU A 963 -33.25 99.49 13.18
N ILE A 964 -33.37 99.58 11.85
CA ILE A 964 -33.52 100.86 11.14
C ILE A 964 -34.80 101.57 11.60
N GLY A 965 -35.92 100.85 11.72
CA GLY A 965 -37.18 101.40 12.23
C GLY A 965 -37.06 101.93 13.68
N LEU A 966 -36.39 101.19 14.56
CA LEU A 966 -36.12 101.61 15.94
C LEU A 966 -35.18 102.81 16.02
N PHE A 967 -34.18 102.89 15.14
CA PHE A 967 -33.30 104.04 15.03
C PHE A 967 -34.10 105.30 14.66
N PHE A 968 -34.93 105.25 13.61
CA PHE A 968 -35.78 106.38 13.22
C PHE A 968 -36.85 106.72 14.27
N ALA A 969 -37.40 105.73 14.98
CA ALA A 969 -38.29 105.96 16.11
C ALA A 969 -37.57 106.64 17.28
N GLY A 970 -36.32 106.28 17.55
CA GLY A 970 -35.45 106.91 18.55
C GLY A 970 -35.12 108.35 18.18
N VAL A 971 -34.72 108.61 16.94
CA VAL A 971 -34.51 109.96 16.38
C VAL A 971 -35.79 110.79 16.53
N ARG A 972 -36.95 110.24 16.15
CA ARG A 972 -38.25 110.92 16.30
C ARG A 972 -38.57 111.24 17.77
N ARG A 973 -38.19 110.37 18.71
CA ARG A 973 -38.43 110.56 20.15
C ARG A 973 -37.51 111.63 20.75
N ILE A 974 -36.26 111.72 20.29
CA ILE A 974 -35.31 112.77 20.68
C ILE A 974 -35.75 114.12 20.09
N TRP A 975 -36.14 114.15 18.81
CA TRP A 975 -36.66 115.36 18.16
C TRP A 975 -37.96 115.90 18.76
N LYS A 976 -38.78 115.04 19.38
CA LYS A 976 -39.99 115.47 20.09
C LYS A 976 -39.72 116.01 21.49
N ARG A 977 -38.54 115.74 22.07
CA ARG A 977 -38.13 116.17 23.42
C ARG A 977 -37.51 117.57 23.45
N GLU A 978 -37.06 118.08 22.30
CA GLU A 978 -36.36 119.39 22.19
C GLU A 978 -37.23 120.54 21.64
N ARG A 979 -38.56 120.45 21.67
CA ARG A 979 -39.46 121.52 21.17
C ARG A 979 -40.09 122.42 22.23
N GLU A 980 -39.45 122.60 23.38
CA GLU A 980 -39.84 123.60 24.39
C GLU A 980 -38.61 124.36 24.94
N ALA A 981 -38.01 125.24 24.12
CA ALA A 981 -37.28 126.46 24.53
C ALA A 981 -36.83 127.30 23.30
N THR A 982 -37.68 128.27 22.92
CA THR A 982 -37.43 129.69 22.51
C THR A 982 -36.11 130.03 21.76
N TYR A 983 -36.16 130.41 20.46
CA TYR A 983 -36.09 131.80 19.89
C TYR A 983 -34.75 132.53 20.16
N GLU A 984 -33.99 133.05 19.18
CA GLU A 984 -34.32 134.21 18.33
C GLU A 984 -33.48 134.28 17.02
N PRO A 985 -33.97 135.00 15.98
CA PRO A 985 -33.26 135.24 14.73
C PRO A 985 -32.46 136.55 14.77
N ALA A 986 -31.16 136.49 14.45
CA ALA A 986 -30.38 137.67 14.10
C ALA A 986 -30.24 137.74 12.57
N GLY A 987 -30.84 138.77 11.99
CA GLY A 987 -30.98 138.93 10.55
C GLY A 987 -29.75 139.45 9.82
N GLY A 988 -29.92 139.51 8.50
CA GLY A 988 -29.17 140.35 7.57
C GLY A 988 -28.08 139.62 6.81
N PHE A 989 -28.33 139.29 5.53
CA PHE A 989 -27.92 140.13 4.40
C PHE A 989 -28.24 139.47 3.04
N ASN A 990 -29.05 140.19 2.26
CA ASN A 990 -29.08 140.39 0.80
C ASN A 990 -29.11 139.23 -0.22
N HIS A 991 -30.14 139.30 -1.08
CA HIS A 991 -30.10 139.43 -2.56
C HIS A 991 -28.91 138.79 -3.29
N THR A 992 -29.04 137.96 -4.33
CA THR A 992 -29.69 138.11 -5.66
C THR A 992 -29.60 136.72 -6.35
N GLU A 993 -30.58 136.29 -7.18
CA GLU A 993 -30.45 136.25 -8.66
C GLU A 993 -29.12 135.59 -9.12
N THR A 994 -29.05 134.41 -9.74
CA THR A 994 -29.47 134.00 -11.11
C THR A 994 -29.04 132.53 -11.27
N ALA A 995 -29.89 131.63 -11.76
CA ALA A 995 -29.96 131.12 -13.13
C ALA A 995 -28.75 130.29 -13.63
N ALA A 996 -29.10 129.12 -14.22
CA ALA A 996 -28.32 128.28 -15.14
C ALA A 996 -27.10 127.55 -14.51
N GLU A 997 -26.71 126.35 -14.89
CA GLU A 997 -26.86 125.63 -16.16
C GLU A 997 -26.53 124.13 -15.93
N GLU A 998 -26.72 123.34 -16.98
CA GLU A 998 -26.65 121.88 -17.15
C GLU A 998 -25.46 121.12 -16.52
N GLY A 999 -25.68 119.81 -16.27
CA GLY A 999 -24.63 118.83 -15.92
C GLY A 999 -25.18 117.57 -15.27
#